data_AF-A0A536JLL0-F1
#
_entry.id   AF-A0A536JLL0-F1
#
_cell.length_a   1.000
_cell.length_b   1.000
_cell.length_c   1.000
_cell.angle_alpha   90.00
_cell.angle_beta   90.00
_cell.angle_gamma   90.00
#
_symmetry.space_group_name_H-M   'P 1'
#
loop_
_entity.id
_entity.type
_entity.pdbx_description
1 polymer ?
#
loop_
_entity_poly.entity_id
_entity_poly.type
_entity_poly.pdbx_seq_one_letter_code
_entity_poly.pdbx_strand_id
1 'polypeptide(L)'
;MRSRSTVVALGVIFGLIAVVTAVGVEPGRVLGASTANVTVDAGSAGGSMQTQLSTQLVWPGTLESLPSGQTRLNALLAPLIRIHAGTDGGYDAVALPMNVAWTIEGRTKPAWDFSGLDVLVNDVKATGASPVMNVRYAPDPMYTCTTVGGTGTFRDLTFTVFSDYMANLVRYYNTGGITSLGITNPKGTANRITYWELYNEPDYAWENPCIPASGVALTPTQYVTMWNMTAPKMKAVDPSIKLVGPVPTNHPSLVSGTLHDPNDYVPMVLNQGNPKPDVISFHGYGGWDNTQSDAAIFGGIQNAEDGLNDVKSWINEYAPGTPVWLTETNVSAAPGQDPARRSWNQYSAAWGASMFRHLALAGMNLIHQYQFNESCQLGMVFPESPQGSCSGSPPGTPLLPYWRDFYLTRYFPPGSTILTSTTDVPAVEVLAARQPGGSNVRVLVIDRQVGTSKGVGLPVTVTLNLQNMTGLQSATMRMLDAGTLSTLSTGPAPTNLPVATTQTIAFGGYGAALLEFSSTTPPPSGTPTPTPTATVTATPTPTNTVTPTPTPTSGGTPTPSPSSSPTPTPTPTPTPTLPPGPATATVYLPNITKTLGGADGWDTPLIIQNTGSVATTLQLSFYRFSDGALAVRRVYPGLGPGTSYADIPNLDTDLANDTQYSVVVESYGAPIVSVVNETEGSGARFQALSYSGAAGGATTVYLPNVTRRFFGYDTPFIVQDVGPSAATVTASFTSFDGTKRMNMNLSMLPGRSAVVDPDATVGLIDGTQYSVVLTSTQPITVVLNAHNKNDPPVGYSHNGITAGATTLYAPYVVKSAPGGMNSPIVVQNTGGSPVAATLELTPLAGGAARRFVLSAIASGASSVFDTRFALGTTQPCVLDGPTCLGAGEYALRITATGPIAAIVLPTGATTADAYSATGAHSSRLYLPNVTRALGGPSGWTTPIVLQSTGAQGATLQWFRFSDGALVTTLHVALPSAGSVWIDPHTVAGLADEGQYAVVVDGDGGSAVNAIVYEQWFGGGDGLMIYSAFAR
;
A
#
# COMPACT_ATOMS: atom_id res chain seq x y z
N MET A 1 -57.32 34.14 11.21
CA MET A 1 -58.16 33.45 12.23
C MET A 1 -57.63 32.02 12.37
N ARG A 2 -57.42 31.56 13.61
CA ARG A 2 -56.76 30.30 13.97
C ARG A 2 -57.67 29.08 13.73
N SER A 3 -57.13 27.96 13.25
CA SER A 3 -57.35 26.60 13.83
C SER A 3 -56.49 25.52 13.15
N ARG A 4 -55.70 24.83 13.98
CA ARG A 4 -55.14 23.46 13.99
C ARG A 4 -55.25 22.58 12.73
N SER A 5 -54.14 21.90 12.41
CA SER A 5 -54.13 20.57 11.81
C SER A 5 -53.00 19.71 12.39
N THR A 6 -53.36 18.46 12.59
CA THR A 6 -52.79 17.41 13.44
C THR A 6 -51.62 16.71 12.76
N VAL A 7 -50.53 16.49 13.50
CA VAL A 7 -49.50 15.51 13.17
C VAL A 7 -49.97 14.15 13.70
N VAL A 8 -50.15 13.16 12.83
CA VAL A 8 -50.32 11.75 13.21
C VAL A 8 -49.06 11.01 12.82
N ALA A 9 -48.34 10.59 13.85
CA ALA A 9 -47.28 9.60 13.79
C ALA A 9 -47.90 8.18 13.71
N LEU A 10 -47.28 7.30 12.94
CA LEU A 10 -47.39 5.85 13.10
C LEU A 10 -46.04 5.26 12.69
N GLY A 11 -45.31 4.76 13.69
CA GLY A 11 -43.99 4.16 13.55
C GLY A 11 -44.04 2.66 13.31
N VAL A 12 -42.88 2.11 12.94
CA VAL A 12 -42.55 0.69 13.08
C VAL A 12 -41.10 0.57 13.57
N ILE A 13 -40.98 0.29 14.87
CA ILE A 13 -40.08 -0.67 15.56
C ILE A 13 -38.62 -0.77 15.09
N PHE A 14 -37.70 -0.24 15.90
CA PHE A 14 -36.37 -0.83 16.14
C PHE A 14 -36.18 -1.02 17.65
N GLY A 15 -35.86 -2.25 18.06
CA GLY A 15 -35.76 -2.68 19.44
C GLY A 15 -34.53 -2.14 20.16
N LEU A 16 -34.76 -1.63 21.37
CA LEU A 16 -33.76 -1.37 22.41
C LEU A 16 -33.08 -2.69 22.84
N ILE A 17 -31.75 -2.72 22.80
CA ILE A 17 -30.96 -3.41 23.84
C ILE A 17 -30.08 -2.33 24.49
N ALA A 18 -30.38 -2.06 25.77
CA ALA A 18 -29.61 -1.17 26.61
C ALA A 18 -28.26 -1.82 26.93
N VAL A 19 -27.17 -1.27 26.38
CA VAL A 19 -25.83 -1.53 26.87
C VAL A 19 -25.61 -0.62 28.08
N VAL A 20 -25.39 -1.24 29.23
CA VAL A 20 -24.98 -0.60 30.48
C VAL A 20 -23.79 0.30 30.20
N THR A 21 -23.92 1.57 30.58
CA THR A 21 -22.81 2.51 30.70
C THR A 21 -21.81 1.96 31.72
N ALA A 22 -20.84 1.17 31.24
CA ALA A 22 -19.57 1.09 31.91
C ALA A 22 -18.91 2.46 31.70
N VAL A 23 -18.77 3.20 32.79
CA VAL A 23 -17.87 4.35 32.85
C VAL A 23 -16.49 3.80 32.48
N GLY A 24 -16.14 3.94 31.21
CA GLY A 24 -14.80 3.67 30.72
C GLY A 24 -13.87 4.60 31.47
N VAL A 25 -13.02 4.01 32.31
CA VAL A 25 -11.77 4.63 32.69
C VAL A 25 -11.10 5.08 31.39
N GLU A 26 -10.83 6.38 31.26
CA GLU A 26 -10.09 6.92 30.11
C GLU A 26 -8.85 6.05 29.88
N PRO A 27 -8.63 5.50 28.66
CA PRO A 27 -7.31 5.06 28.28
C PRO A 27 -6.39 6.29 28.42
N GLY A 28 -5.31 6.14 29.16
CA GLY A 28 -4.44 7.24 29.57
C GLY A 28 -4.17 8.22 28.43
N ARG A 29 -4.24 9.53 28.75
CA ARG A 29 -3.82 10.62 27.87
C ARG A 29 -2.51 10.25 27.17
N VAL A 30 -2.57 9.99 25.87
CA VAL A 30 -1.36 9.97 25.04
C VAL A 30 -0.86 11.41 25.04
N LEU A 31 0.16 11.70 25.85
CA LEU A 31 0.88 12.95 25.75
C LEU A 31 1.59 12.92 24.40
N GLY A 32 1.15 13.74 23.46
CA GLY A 32 1.85 13.91 22.18
C GLY A 32 3.32 14.25 22.39
N ALA A 33 4.14 13.90 21.40
CA ALA A 33 5.56 14.15 21.45
C ALA A 33 5.82 15.66 21.48
N SER A 34 6.56 16.12 22.49
CA SER A 34 7.00 17.51 22.58
C SER A 34 8.14 17.83 21.61
N THR A 35 8.85 16.79 21.14
CA THR A 35 9.93 16.87 20.17
C THR A 35 9.81 15.78 19.12
N ALA A 36 10.25 16.06 17.90
CA ALA A 36 10.39 15.06 16.83
C ALA A 36 11.70 15.29 16.06
N ASN A 37 12.30 14.23 15.55
CA ASN A 37 13.45 14.27 14.65
C ASN A 37 13.04 13.81 13.25
N VAL A 38 13.27 14.68 12.28
CA VAL A 38 13.07 14.41 10.86
C VAL A 38 14.43 14.33 10.19
N THR A 39 14.65 13.33 9.35
CA THR A 39 15.85 13.24 8.52
C THR A 39 15.47 13.29 7.06
N VAL A 40 16.19 14.07 6.26
CA VAL A 40 16.06 14.13 4.80
C VAL A 40 17.42 13.84 4.20
N ASP A 41 17.53 12.82 3.36
CA ASP A 41 18.74 12.53 2.62
C ASP A 41 18.66 13.14 1.21
N ALA A 42 19.42 14.22 0.97
CA ALA A 42 19.49 14.83 -0.35
C ALA A 42 20.23 13.93 -1.37
N GLY A 43 21.07 13.00 -0.94
CA GLY A 43 21.81 12.09 -1.83
C GLY A 43 20.98 10.92 -2.34
N SER A 44 19.92 10.54 -1.63
CA SER A 44 19.10 9.37 -1.93
C SER A 44 17.79 9.77 -2.62
N ALA A 45 17.67 9.39 -3.90
CA ALA A 45 16.46 9.59 -4.69
C ALA A 45 15.63 8.29 -4.72
N GLY A 46 14.32 8.41 -4.52
CA GLY A 46 13.37 7.32 -4.69
C GLY A 46 12.75 7.33 -6.09
N GLY A 47 11.59 7.99 -6.21
CA GLY A 47 10.82 8.12 -7.46
C GLY A 47 10.56 9.56 -7.89
N SER A 48 9.72 9.74 -8.91
CA SER A 48 9.26 11.07 -9.35
C SER A 48 7.80 11.30 -8.96
N MET A 49 7.50 12.45 -8.38
CA MET A 49 6.14 12.88 -8.12
C MET A 49 5.44 13.29 -9.42
N GLN A 50 4.22 12.82 -9.64
CA GLN A 50 3.40 13.18 -10.81
C GLN A 50 2.14 13.95 -10.43
N THR A 51 1.89 14.10 -9.13
CA THR A 51 0.66 14.67 -8.58
C THR A 51 0.52 16.15 -8.87
N GLN A 52 -0.67 16.52 -9.30
CA GLN A 52 -1.09 17.90 -9.56
C GLN A 52 -2.20 18.28 -8.58
N LEU A 53 -2.21 19.54 -8.16
CA LEU A 53 -3.31 20.12 -7.40
C LEU A 53 -4.20 20.96 -8.33
N SER A 54 -5.50 20.93 -8.04
CA SER A 54 -6.53 21.57 -8.83
C SER A 54 -7.72 21.93 -7.94
N THR A 55 -8.71 22.61 -8.50
CA THR A 55 -10.00 22.91 -7.88
C THR A 55 -11.12 22.85 -8.91
N GLN A 56 -12.33 23.27 -8.54
CA GLN A 56 -13.47 23.31 -9.44
C GLN A 56 -14.32 24.58 -9.34
N LEU A 57 -15.03 24.85 -10.44
CA LEU A 57 -16.06 25.87 -10.57
C LEU A 57 -17.41 25.19 -10.82
N VAL A 58 -18.46 25.64 -10.12
CA VAL A 58 -19.80 25.06 -10.23
C VAL A 58 -20.75 26.01 -10.95
N TRP A 59 -20.88 27.25 -10.46
CA TRP A 59 -21.85 28.21 -10.98
C TRP A 59 -21.18 29.38 -11.72
N PRO A 60 -21.69 29.76 -12.91
CA PRO A 60 -21.22 30.93 -13.63
C PRO A 60 -21.53 32.21 -12.85
N GLY A 61 -20.75 33.27 -13.07
CA GLY A 61 -20.94 34.55 -12.36
C GLY A 61 -20.26 34.61 -10.99
N THR A 62 -19.84 33.47 -10.42
CA THR A 62 -19.28 33.41 -9.07
C THR A 62 -17.87 33.98 -8.95
N LEU A 63 -17.10 34.03 -10.03
CA LEU A 63 -15.78 34.66 -10.00
C LEU A 63 -15.88 36.16 -10.24
N GLU A 64 -16.80 36.61 -11.08
CA GLU A 64 -17.04 38.02 -11.35
C GLU A 64 -17.65 38.74 -10.14
N SER A 65 -18.44 38.03 -9.32
CA SER A 65 -18.99 38.59 -8.09
C SER A 65 -17.95 38.76 -6.96
N LEU A 66 -16.78 38.12 -7.08
CA LEU A 66 -15.69 38.24 -6.11
C LEU A 66 -14.64 39.29 -6.49
N PRO A 67 -14.26 40.19 -5.57
CA PRO A 67 -13.11 41.04 -5.74
C PRO A 67 -11.82 40.23 -6.03
N SER A 68 -11.24 40.44 -7.21
CA SER A 68 -10.05 39.71 -7.69
C SER A 68 -10.23 38.18 -7.81
N GLY A 69 -11.46 37.67 -7.91
CA GLY A 69 -11.75 36.24 -8.02
C GLY A 69 -10.96 35.56 -9.14
N GLN A 70 -11.10 36.08 -10.37
CA GLN A 70 -10.32 35.59 -11.52
C GLN A 70 -8.81 35.70 -11.31
N THR A 71 -8.33 36.84 -10.79
CA THR A 71 -6.89 37.05 -10.54
C THR A 71 -6.33 36.01 -9.56
N ARG A 72 -7.11 35.62 -8.54
CA ARG A 72 -6.72 34.60 -7.56
C ARG A 72 -6.74 33.21 -8.15
N LEU A 73 -7.76 32.88 -8.95
CA LEU A 73 -7.80 31.60 -9.65
C LEU A 73 -6.60 31.46 -10.60
N ASN A 74 -6.29 32.52 -11.37
CA ASN A 74 -5.10 32.58 -12.23
C ASN A 74 -3.81 32.36 -11.44
N ALA A 75 -3.73 32.93 -10.23
CA ALA A 75 -2.55 32.84 -9.39
C ALA A 75 -2.32 31.44 -8.79
N LEU A 76 -3.31 30.55 -8.75
CA LEU A 76 -3.08 29.17 -8.31
C LEU A 76 -2.11 28.42 -9.24
N LEU A 77 -2.13 28.73 -10.53
CA LEU A 77 -1.39 28.02 -11.59
C LEU A 77 -1.76 26.52 -11.66
N ALA A 78 -3.04 26.20 -11.40
CA ALA A 78 -3.55 24.85 -11.58
C ALA A 78 -3.53 24.50 -13.09
N PRO A 79 -2.91 23.37 -13.50
CA PRO A 79 -2.82 22.99 -14.92
C PRO A 79 -4.17 22.54 -15.49
N LEU A 80 -5.03 22.02 -14.61
CA LEU A 80 -6.39 21.57 -14.87
C LEU A 80 -7.31 22.31 -13.89
N ILE A 81 -8.55 22.60 -14.31
CA ILE A 81 -9.61 23.07 -13.42
C ILE A 81 -10.89 22.35 -13.83
N ARG A 82 -11.57 21.75 -12.87
CA ARG A 82 -12.83 21.04 -13.10
C ARG A 82 -13.98 22.03 -13.21
N ILE A 83 -14.85 21.81 -14.17
CA ILE A 83 -16.14 22.48 -14.28
C ILE A 83 -17.17 21.44 -13.90
N HIS A 84 -17.87 21.67 -12.80
CA HIS A 84 -18.86 20.76 -12.27
C HIS A 84 -20.26 21.26 -12.64
N ALA A 85 -20.64 21.02 -13.90
CA ALA A 85 -21.77 21.70 -14.51
C ALA A 85 -23.09 20.96 -14.21
N GLY A 86 -24.04 21.68 -13.61
CA GLY A 86 -25.42 21.24 -13.37
C GLY A 86 -26.46 22.21 -13.91
N THR A 87 -27.73 21.95 -13.64
CA THR A 87 -28.87 22.81 -14.01
C THR A 87 -29.45 23.58 -12.81
N ASP A 88 -28.83 23.46 -11.65
CA ASP A 88 -29.19 24.11 -10.40
C ASP A 88 -28.63 25.56 -10.28
N GLY A 89 -28.87 26.20 -9.13
CA GLY A 89 -28.35 27.55 -8.81
C GLY A 89 -29.29 28.73 -9.12
N GLY A 90 -30.45 28.49 -9.75
CA GLY A 90 -31.38 29.54 -10.19
C GLY A 90 -31.11 29.98 -11.63
N TYR A 91 -32.00 30.79 -12.22
CA TYR A 91 -32.02 31.00 -13.69
C TYR A 91 -30.70 31.55 -14.26
N ASP A 92 -29.99 32.41 -13.52
CA ASP A 92 -28.75 33.04 -13.97
C ASP A 92 -27.50 32.18 -13.70
N ALA A 93 -27.62 31.13 -12.87
CA ALA A 93 -26.52 30.25 -12.45
C ALA A 93 -26.60 28.83 -13.06
N VAL A 94 -27.58 28.57 -13.93
CA VAL A 94 -27.67 27.32 -14.70
C VAL A 94 -26.43 27.18 -15.58
N ALA A 95 -25.59 26.19 -15.27
CA ALA A 95 -24.39 25.92 -16.04
C ALA A 95 -24.71 25.13 -17.31
N LEU A 96 -25.40 23.99 -17.20
CA LEU A 96 -25.68 23.12 -18.34
C LEU A 96 -26.81 23.64 -19.24
N PRO A 97 -26.64 23.63 -20.58
CA PRO A 97 -27.74 23.91 -21.50
C PRO A 97 -28.80 22.80 -21.43
N MET A 98 -30.08 23.18 -21.45
CA MET A 98 -31.20 22.25 -21.60
C MET A 98 -31.36 21.84 -23.07
N ASN A 99 -31.67 20.57 -23.35
CA ASN A 99 -31.91 20.11 -24.73
C ASN A 99 -33.27 20.55 -25.30
N VAL A 100 -34.16 21.05 -24.44
CA VAL A 100 -35.46 21.65 -24.76
C VAL A 100 -35.62 22.95 -23.99
N ALA A 101 -36.53 23.84 -24.40
CA ALA A 101 -36.81 25.05 -23.65
C ALA A 101 -37.38 24.69 -22.27
N TRP A 102 -36.94 25.39 -21.22
CA TRP A 102 -37.28 25.04 -19.84
C TRP A 102 -37.49 26.28 -18.98
N THR A 103 -38.47 26.23 -18.08
CA THR A 103 -38.84 27.36 -17.23
C THR A 103 -38.30 27.16 -15.82
N ILE A 104 -37.51 28.12 -15.36
CA ILE A 104 -36.85 28.16 -14.05
C ILE A 104 -37.20 29.52 -13.43
N GLU A 105 -37.70 29.52 -12.19
CA GLU A 105 -38.09 30.76 -11.47
C GLU A 105 -39.04 31.67 -12.28
N GLY A 106 -39.92 31.08 -13.10
CA GLY A 106 -40.87 31.82 -13.93
C GLY A 106 -40.28 32.46 -15.19
N ARG A 107 -38.99 32.24 -15.49
CA ARG A 107 -38.31 32.67 -16.72
C ARG A 107 -37.95 31.46 -17.58
N THR A 108 -38.05 31.57 -18.91
CA THR A 108 -37.77 30.44 -19.82
C THR A 108 -36.39 30.57 -20.46
N LYS A 109 -35.54 29.56 -20.23
CA LYS A 109 -34.29 29.36 -20.95
C LYS A 109 -34.58 28.69 -22.30
N PRO A 110 -34.08 29.21 -23.44
CA PRO A 110 -34.23 28.53 -24.71
C PRO A 110 -33.43 27.21 -24.71
N ALA A 111 -33.83 26.28 -25.58
CA ALA A 111 -33.05 25.06 -25.80
C ALA A 111 -31.64 25.43 -26.26
N TRP A 112 -30.63 24.74 -25.72
CA TRP A 112 -29.22 24.94 -26.03
C TRP A 112 -28.69 26.34 -25.73
N ASP A 113 -29.17 26.98 -24.66
CA ASP A 113 -28.55 28.18 -24.11
C ASP A 113 -27.21 27.85 -23.43
N PHE A 114 -26.11 28.14 -24.11
CA PHE A 114 -24.75 27.90 -23.61
C PHE A 114 -24.20 29.04 -22.76
N SER A 115 -24.96 30.12 -22.50
CA SER A 115 -24.42 31.33 -21.88
C SER A 115 -23.73 31.06 -20.55
N GLY A 116 -24.30 30.21 -19.70
CA GLY A 116 -23.72 29.85 -18.40
C GLY A 116 -22.44 29.02 -18.53
N LEU A 117 -22.50 27.93 -19.30
CA LEU A 117 -21.34 27.06 -19.50
C LEU A 117 -20.16 27.79 -20.18
N ASP A 118 -20.45 28.70 -21.11
CA ASP A 118 -19.45 29.52 -21.77
C ASP A 118 -18.71 30.43 -20.78
N VAL A 119 -19.38 30.98 -19.75
CA VAL A 119 -18.71 31.72 -18.67
C VAL A 119 -17.68 30.84 -17.98
N LEU A 120 -18.10 29.68 -17.45
CA LEU A 120 -17.21 28.77 -16.73
C LEU A 120 -16.01 28.31 -17.57
N VAL A 121 -16.24 27.96 -18.84
CA VAL A 121 -15.16 27.56 -19.76
C VAL A 121 -14.19 28.72 -20.02
N ASN A 122 -14.71 29.94 -20.22
CA ASN A 122 -13.87 31.12 -20.43
C ASN A 122 -13.06 31.47 -19.17
N ASP A 123 -13.65 31.36 -17.98
CA ASP A 123 -12.99 31.60 -16.70
C ASP A 123 -11.82 30.64 -16.49
N VAL A 124 -12.02 29.34 -16.76
CA VAL A 124 -10.93 28.36 -16.71
C VAL A 124 -9.86 28.69 -17.75
N LYS A 125 -10.23 28.97 -19.01
CA LYS A 125 -9.25 29.28 -20.06
C LYS A 125 -8.48 30.58 -19.77
N ALA A 126 -9.07 31.55 -19.08
CA ALA A 126 -8.40 32.79 -18.69
C ALA A 126 -7.27 32.57 -17.67
N THR A 127 -7.25 31.43 -16.97
CA THR A 127 -6.13 31.02 -16.10
C THR A 127 -4.94 30.44 -16.89
N GLY A 128 -5.16 30.01 -18.14
CA GLY A 128 -4.24 29.18 -18.90
C GLY A 128 -4.39 27.67 -18.67
N ALA A 129 -5.25 27.24 -17.74
CA ALA A 129 -5.54 25.82 -17.47
C ALA A 129 -6.39 25.18 -18.58
N SER A 130 -6.35 23.84 -18.65
CA SER A 130 -7.33 23.09 -19.43
C SER A 130 -8.56 22.76 -18.58
N PRO A 131 -9.78 23.02 -19.08
CA PRO A 131 -11.00 22.55 -18.44
C PRO A 131 -11.06 21.02 -18.39
N VAL A 132 -11.50 20.49 -17.25
CA VAL A 132 -12.06 19.14 -17.11
C VAL A 132 -13.58 19.31 -17.03
N MET A 133 -14.28 19.00 -18.11
CA MET A 133 -15.74 19.18 -18.17
C MET A 133 -16.42 18.01 -17.49
N ASN A 134 -16.91 18.20 -16.27
CA ASN A 134 -17.79 17.27 -15.60
C ASN A 134 -19.25 17.65 -15.83
N VAL A 135 -20.04 16.68 -16.27
CA VAL A 135 -21.50 16.78 -16.29
C VAL A 135 -22.00 16.18 -14.98
N ARG A 136 -22.46 17.05 -14.07
CA ARG A 136 -22.88 16.66 -12.72
C ARG A 136 -24.02 15.63 -12.79
N TYR A 137 -24.99 15.90 -13.65
CA TYR A 137 -26.12 15.01 -13.95
C TYR A 137 -26.75 15.42 -15.29
N ALA A 138 -27.72 14.66 -15.80
CA ALA A 138 -28.40 15.01 -17.04
C ALA A 138 -29.34 16.23 -16.87
N PRO A 139 -29.67 16.97 -17.95
CA PRO A 139 -30.64 18.06 -17.86
C PRO A 139 -32.02 17.62 -17.33
N ASP A 140 -32.69 18.44 -16.50
CA ASP A 140 -33.98 18.14 -15.85
C ASP A 140 -35.04 17.48 -16.75
N PRO A 141 -35.26 17.92 -18.01
CA PRO A 141 -36.28 17.34 -18.87
C PRO A 141 -36.06 15.86 -19.20
N MET A 142 -34.86 15.32 -18.96
CA MET A 142 -34.52 13.91 -19.16
C MET A 142 -34.98 13.01 -18.01
N TYR A 143 -35.49 13.57 -16.92
CA TYR A 143 -36.00 12.81 -15.77
C TYR A 143 -37.52 12.82 -15.67
N THR A 144 -38.07 11.80 -15.01
CA THR A 144 -39.51 11.58 -14.88
C THR A 144 -40.22 12.55 -13.94
N CYS A 145 -39.51 13.11 -12.94
CA CYS A 145 -40.13 14.01 -11.98
C CYS A 145 -40.45 15.38 -12.60
N THR A 146 -41.40 16.09 -12.00
CA THR A 146 -41.88 17.40 -12.47
C THR A 146 -41.40 18.56 -11.58
N THR A 147 -40.72 18.23 -10.47
CA THR A 147 -40.22 19.19 -9.49
C THR A 147 -38.83 18.73 -9.06
N VAL A 148 -37.85 19.63 -9.07
CA VAL A 148 -36.49 19.36 -8.60
C VAL A 148 -36.52 18.84 -7.15
N GLY A 149 -35.74 17.78 -6.88
CA GLY A 149 -35.75 17.05 -5.61
C GLY A 149 -36.96 16.12 -5.43
N GLY A 150 -37.83 16.00 -6.44
CA GLY A 150 -38.95 15.08 -6.45
C GLY A 150 -38.52 13.65 -6.75
N THR A 151 -39.39 12.68 -6.40
CA THR A 151 -39.14 11.27 -6.71
C THR A 151 -39.19 11.03 -8.22
N GLY A 152 -38.14 10.46 -8.80
CA GLY A 152 -38.07 10.13 -10.21
C GLY A 152 -36.76 9.50 -10.63
N THR A 153 -36.69 9.05 -11.88
CA THR A 153 -35.51 8.42 -12.50
C THR A 153 -35.29 9.01 -13.90
N PHE A 154 -34.25 8.56 -14.60
CA PHE A 154 -34.11 8.80 -16.03
C PHE A 154 -35.35 8.31 -16.80
N ARG A 155 -35.79 9.09 -17.79
CA ARG A 155 -36.87 8.71 -18.73
C ARG A 155 -36.41 7.66 -19.74
N ASP A 156 -35.15 7.75 -20.16
CA ASP A 156 -34.53 6.88 -21.16
C ASP A 156 -33.35 6.11 -20.54
N LEU A 157 -33.60 4.85 -20.17
CA LEU A 157 -32.56 3.95 -19.64
C LEU A 157 -31.72 3.26 -20.73
N THR A 158 -32.00 3.53 -22.01
CA THR A 158 -31.05 3.22 -23.10
C THR A 158 -30.00 4.32 -23.25
N PHE A 159 -30.17 5.46 -22.56
CA PHE A 159 -29.28 6.62 -22.59
C PHE A 159 -29.01 7.16 -23.99
N THR A 160 -29.91 6.92 -24.95
CA THR A 160 -29.78 7.42 -26.33
C THR A 160 -29.89 8.94 -26.35
N VAL A 161 -30.86 9.50 -25.63
CA VAL A 161 -31.05 10.96 -25.55
C VAL A 161 -29.89 11.64 -24.84
N PHE A 162 -29.42 11.07 -23.72
CA PHE A 162 -28.28 11.60 -22.97
C PHE A 162 -26.98 11.52 -23.78
N SER A 163 -26.73 10.41 -24.48
CA SER A 163 -25.54 10.26 -25.32
C SER A 163 -25.51 11.23 -26.51
N ASP A 164 -26.66 11.49 -27.15
CA ASP A 164 -26.76 12.52 -28.20
C ASP A 164 -26.53 13.93 -27.65
N TYR A 165 -27.00 14.19 -26.44
CA TYR A 165 -26.76 15.44 -25.72
C TYR A 165 -25.26 15.65 -25.45
N MET A 166 -24.59 14.66 -24.87
CA MET A 166 -23.14 14.71 -24.59
C MET A 166 -22.32 14.90 -25.87
N ALA A 167 -22.67 14.22 -26.95
CA ALA A 167 -22.03 14.41 -28.26
C ALA A 167 -22.22 15.84 -28.79
N ASN A 168 -23.38 16.47 -28.55
CA ASN A 168 -23.61 17.86 -28.93
C ASN A 168 -22.82 18.86 -28.08
N LEU A 169 -22.59 18.58 -26.79
CA LEU A 169 -21.66 19.38 -25.98
C LEU A 169 -20.25 19.35 -26.58
N VAL A 170 -19.76 18.16 -26.97
CA VAL A 170 -18.46 18.03 -27.66
C VAL A 170 -18.47 18.78 -29.00
N ARG A 171 -19.54 18.70 -29.79
CA ARG A 171 -19.63 19.46 -31.06
C ARG A 171 -19.48 20.97 -30.83
N TYR A 172 -20.19 21.49 -29.85
CA TYR A 172 -20.15 22.92 -29.51
C TYR A 172 -18.74 23.36 -29.10
N TYR A 173 -18.09 22.63 -28.19
CA TYR A 173 -16.78 23.02 -27.63
C TYR A 173 -15.56 22.58 -28.43
N ASN A 174 -15.68 21.60 -29.33
CA ASN A 174 -14.50 21.02 -30.01
C ASN A 174 -14.58 21.07 -31.55
N THR A 175 -15.78 21.27 -32.14
CA THR A 175 -15.94 21.34 -33.60
C THR A 175 -16.44 22.69 -34.11
N GLY A 176 -16.75 23.61 -33.19
CA GLY A 176 -17.13 24.98 -33.54
C GLY A 176 -18.63 25.25 -33.62
N GLY A 177 -19.48 24.30 -33.18
CA GLY A 177 -20.93 24.46 -33.20
C GLY A 177 -21.69 23.15 -33.44
N ILE A 178 -23.02 23.21 -33.34
CA ILE A 178 -23.93 22.10 -33.61
C ILE A 178 -24.66 22.41 -34.92
N THR A 179 -24.08 21.99 -36.05
CA THR A 179 -24.60 22.32 -37.39
C THR A 179 -26.03 21.85 -37.61
N SER A 180 -26.41 20.69 -37.08
CA SER A 180 -27.77 20.15 -37.18
C SER A 180 -28.84 21.01 -36.48
N LEU A 181 -28.43 21.90 -35.57
CA LEU A 181 -29.31 22.81 -34.84
C LEU A 181 -29.11 24.28 -35.24
N GLY A 182 -28.22 24.57 -36.19
CA GLY A 182 -27.89 25.94 -36.60
C GLY A 182 -27.16 26.76 -35.53
N ILE A 183 -26.56 26.10 -34.53
CA ILE A 183 -25.85 26.74 -33.41
C ILE A 183 -24.36 26.80 -33.73
N THR A 184 -23.71 27.95 -33.49
CA THR A 184 -22.28 28.15 -33.78
C THR A 184 -21.53 28.61 -32.54
N ASN A 185 -20.30 28.12 -32.39
CA ASN A 185 -19.32 28.58 -31.41
C ASN A 185 -17.93 28.60 -32.06
N PRO A 186 -17.59 29.66 -32.82
CA PRO A 186 -16.29 29.76 -33.47
C PRO A 186 -15.09 29.66 -32.51
N LYS A 187 -15.28 29.96 -31.21
CA LYS A 187 -14.22 29.79 -30.20
C LYS A 187 -13.96 28.33 -29.86
N GLY A 188 -14.92 27.42 -30.04
CA GLY A 188 -14.78 26.00 -29.73
C GLY A 188 -13.63 25.31 -30.51
N THR A 189 -13.36 25.71 -31.75
CA THR A 189 -12.22 25.15 -32.49
C THR A 189 -10.85 25.58 -31.94
N ALA A 190 -10.78 26.75 -31.29
CA ALA A 190 -9.56 27.26 -30.67
C ALA A 190 -9.42 26.86 -29.20
N ASN A 191 -10.55 26.74 -28.47
CA ASN A 191 -10.61 26.51 -27.03
C ASN A 191 -11.13 25.12 -26.69
N ARG A 192 -10.67 24.10 -27.42
CA ARG A 192 -11.10 22.71 -27.26
C ARG A 192 -10.98 22.23 -25.81
N ILE A 193 -11.93 21.40 -25.40
CA ILE A 193 -11.93 20.74 -24.09
C ILE A 193 -11.37 19.33 -24.30
N THR A 194 -10.29 19.04 -23.60
CA THR A 194 -9.60 17.75 -23.70
C THR A 194 -10.26 16.68 -22.84
N TYR A 195 -10.57 16.99 -21.57
CA TYR A 195 -11.02 16.01 -20.59
C TYR A 195 -12.52 16.16 -20.33
N TRP A 196 -13.24 15.04 -20.41
CA TRP A 196 -14.69 14.97 -20.23
C TRP A 196 -15.02 13.89 -19.21
N GLU A 197 -15.60 14.29 -18.10
CA GLU A 197 -16.07 13.43 -17.03
C GLU A 197 -17.59 13.28 -17.15
N LEU A 198 -18.04 12.04 -17.43
CA LEU A 198 -19.34 11.82 -18.09
C LEU A 198 -20.56 11.98 -17.16
N TYR A 199 -20.41 11.69 -15.87
CA TYR A 199 -21.47 11.72 -14.88
C TYR A 199 -20.86 11.76 -13.48
N ASN A 200 -21.42 12.55 -12.55
CA ASN A 200 -20.93 12.65 -11.16
C ASN A 200 -21.70 11.71 -10.23
N GLU A 201 -21.02 11.07 -9.30
CA GLU A 201 -21.59 10.36 -8.15
C GLU A 201 -22.78 9.44 -8.51
N PRO A 202 -22.58 8.44 -9.38
CA PRO A 202 -23.66 7.56 -9.80
C PRO A 202 -24.27 6.75 -8.63
N ASP A 203 -23.53 6.62 -7.53
CA ASP A 203 -23.93 6.00 -6.27
C ASP A 203 -24.77 6.90 -5.36
N TYR A 204 -24.93 8.19 -5.67
CA TYR A 204 -25.61 9.15 -4.79
C TYR A 204 -26.57 10.06 -5.54
N ALA A 205 -27.87 9.86 -5.29
CA ALA A 205 -28.90 10.54 -6.03
C ALA A 205 -29.29 11.93 -5.52
N TRP A 206 -28.81 12.35 -4.35
CA TRP A 206 -29.31 13.59 -3.72
C TRP A 206 -28.82 14.87 -4.39
N GLU A 207 -27.84 14.77 -5.29
CA GLU A 207 -27.44 15.87 -6.16
C GLU A 207 -28.31 15.99 -7.42
N ASN A 208 -29.04 14.95 -7.80
CA ASN A 208 -29.76 14.91 -9.07
C ASN A 208 -31.07 15.71 -9.04
N PRO A 209 -31.55 16.18 -10.21
CA PRO A 209 -32.86 16.83 -10.33
C PRO A 209 -34.01 15.97 -9.81
N CYS A 210 -33.91 14.64 -9.97
CA CYS A 210 -34.87 13.69 -9.44
C CYS A 210 -34.16 12.59 -8.63
N ILE A 211 -34.81 12.19 -7.54
CA ILE A 211 -34.23 11.26 -6.57
C ILE A 211 -34.97 9.92 -6.66
N PRO A 212 -34.32 8.83 -7.08
CA PRO A 212 -34.90 7.50 -7.07
C PRO A 212 -35.17 7.04 -5.63
N ALA A 213 -36.18 6.17 -5.44
CA ALA A 213 -36.50 5.62 -4.12
C ALA A 213 -35.35 4.80 -3.50
N SER A 214 -34.43 4.30 -4.33
CA SER A 214 -33.23 3.57 -3.90
C SER A 214 -32.15 4.46 -3.29
N GLY A 215 -32.18 5.78 -3.50
CA GLY A 215 -31.08 6.68 -3.12
C GLY A 215 -29.84 6.62 -4.04
N VAL A 216 -29.80 5.65 -4.96
CA VAL A 216 -28.73 5.46 -5.96
C VAL A 216 -29.16 6.08 -7.30
N ALA A 217 -28.31 6.92 -7.90
CA ALA A 217 -28.61 7.62 -9.14
C ALA A 217 -28.64 6.67 -10.35
N LEU A 218 -27.58 5.89 -10.51
CA LEU A 218 -27.40 4.87 -11.55
C LEU A 218 -26.73 3.67 -10.88
N THR A 219 -27.28 2.47 -11.00
CA THR A 219 -26.55 1.27 -10.55
C THR A 219 -25.27 1.06 -11.37
N PRO A 220 -24.27 0.29 -10.90
CA PRO A 220 -23.06 0.01 -11.67
C PRO A 220 -23.33 -0.51 -13.10
N THR A 221 -24.33 -1.37 -13.27
CA THR A 221 -24.77 -1.85 -14.60
C THR A 221 -25.40 -0.74 -15.46
N GLN A 222 -26.22 0.12 -14.87
CA GLN A 222 -26.79 1.28 -15.57
C GLN A 222 -25.71 2.28 -15.96
N TYR A 223 -24.72 2.50 -15.10
CA TYR A 223 -23.56 3.34 -15.40
C TYR A 223 -22.78 2.83 -16.60
N VAL A 224 -22.43 1.53 -16.63
CA VAL A 224 -21.75 0.93 -17.80
C VAL A 224 -22.61 1.02 -19.06
N THR A 225 -23.93 0.85 -18.95
CA THR A 225 -24.85 1.01 -20.09
C THR A 225 -24.80 2.45 -20.62
N MET A 226 -24.87 3.44 -19.72
CA MET A 226 -24.74 4.87 -20.07
C MET A 226 -23.37 5.16 -20.70
N TRP A 227 -22.30 4.65 -20.11
CA TRP A 227 -20.92 4.81 -20.61
C TRP A 227 -20.78 4.28 -22.03
N ASN A 228 -21.19 3.02 -22.27
CA ASN A 228 -21.07 2.34 -23.56
C ASN A 228 -21.93 2.98 -24.67
N MET A 229 -22.99 3.70 -24.30
CA MET A 229 -23.79 4.47 -25.25
C MET A 229 -23.22 5.86 -25.52
N THR A 230 -22.60 6.48 -24.51
CA THR A 230 -22.15 7.87 -24.54
C THR A 230 -20.73 8.03 -25.08
N ALA A 231 -19.78 7.25 -24.56
CA ALA A 231 -18.37 7.37 -24.87
C ALA A 231 -18.06 7.23 -26.38
N PRO A 232 -18.62 6.24 -27.13
CA PRO A 232 -18.39 6.13 -28.56
C PRO A 232 -18.96 7.31 -29.36
N LYS A 233 -20.14 7.82 -29.00
CA LYS A 233 -20.76 8.97 -29.69
C LYS A 233 -19.95 10.25 -29.50
N MET A 234 -19.42 10.47 -28.29
CA MET A 234 -18.52 11.60 -28.02
C MET A 234 -17.22 11.49 -28.83
N LYS A 235 -16.55 10.32 -28.83
CA LYS A 235 -15.33 10.11 -29.61
C LYS A 235 -15.56 10.13 -31.13
N ALA A 236 -16.76 9.81 -31.60
CA ALA A 236 -17.13 9.97 -33.02
C ALA A 236 -17.18 11.43 -33.46
N VAL A 237 -17.46 12.36 -32.54
CA VAL A 237 -17.38 13.80 -32.81
C VAL A 237 -15.93 14.27 -32.79
N ASP A 238 -15.18 13.87 -31.77
CA ASP A 238 -13.78 14.25 -31.62
C ASP A 238 -12.97 13.09 -31.00
N PRO A 239 -12.20 12.34 -31.81
CA PRO A 239 -11.43 11.20 -31.31
C PRO A 239 -10.30 11.56 -30.33
N SER A 240 -9.92 12.83 -30.24
CA SER A 240 -8.78 13.27 -29.42
C SER A 240 -9.16 13.61 -27.96
N ILE A 241 -10.45 13.63 -27.63
CA ILE A 241 -10.88 13.82 -26.24
C ILE A 241 -10.49 12.64 -25.36
N LYS A 242 -10.37 12.94 -24.07
CA LYS A 242 -10.06 12.01 -22.99
C LYS A 242 -11.28 11.88 -22.09
N LEU A 243 -11.72 10.64 -21.86
CA LEU A 243 -12.90 10.35 -21.06
C LEU A 243 -12.50 9.98 -19.63
N VAL A 244 -13.21 10.53 -18.65
CA VAL A 244 -12.91 10.42 -17.22
C VAL A 244 -14.15 9.84 -16.51
N GLY A 245 -13.94 8.93 -15.55
CA GLY A 245 -15.00 8.33 -14.74
C GLY A 245 -14.51 7.13 -13.93
N PRO A 246 -15.31 6.52 -13.05
CA PRO A 246 -16.75 6.65 -12.93
C PRO A 246 -17.28 7.61 -11.86
N VAL A 247 -16.39 8.28 -11.12
CA VAL A 247 -16.72 9.37 -10.19
C VAL A 247 -17.63 8.99 -8.99
N PRO A 248 -17.41 7.86 -8.28
CA PRO A 248 -18.22 7.56 -7.09
C PRO A 248 -17.95 8.55 -5.93
N THR A 249 -18.92 8.68 -5.01
CA THR A 249 -18.90 9.63 -3.87
C THR A 249 -17.74 9.46 -2.89
N ASN A 250 -17.15 8.27 -2.85
CA ASN A 250 -16.07 7.92 -1.94
C ASN A 250 -15.23 6.81 -2.58
N HIS A 251 -14.26 6.30 -1.80
CA HIS A 251 -13.58 5.04 -2.08
C HIS A 251 -14.61 4.00 -2.60
N PRO A 252 -14.42 3.47 -3.83
CA PRO A 252 -15.32 2.48 -4.43
C PRO A 252 -15.70 1.32 -3.50
N SER A 253 -14.78 0.78 -2.70
CA SER A 253 -15.06 -0.33 -1.77
C SER A 253 -16.05 0.00 -0.64
N LEU A 254 -16.21 1.28 -0.29
CA LEU A 254 -17.19 1.72 0.72
C LEU A 254 -18.60 1.81 0.15
N VAL A 255 -18.75 1.84 -1.19
CA VAL A 255 -20.05 1.89 -1.86
C VAL A 255 -20.72 0.51 -1.83
N SER A 256 -19.94 -0.56 -1.98
CA SER A 256 -20.39 -1.95 -1.90
C SER A 256 -20.23 -2.59 -0.51
N GLY A 257 -19.49 -1.94 0.41
CA GLY A 257 -19.22 -2.44 1.76
C GLY A 257 -18.32 -3.68 1.79
N THR A 258 -17.70 -4.02 0.66
CA THR A 258 -16.82 -5.18 0.48
C THR A 258 -15.60 -4.72 -0.31
N LEU A 259 -14.40 -4.96 0.22
CA LEU A 259 -13.16 -4.72 -0.52
C LEU A 259 -13.15 -5.61 -1.77
N HIS A 260 -12.77 -5.02 -2.92
CA HIS A 260 -12.67 -5.70 -4.21
C HIS A 260 -13.98 -6.31 -4.78
N ASP A 261 -15.15 -5.68 -4.61
CA ASP A 261 -16.37 -6.12 -5.32
C ASP A 261 -16.21 -5.95 -6.85
N PRO A 262 -16.19 -7.04 -7.65
CA PRO A 262 -16.08 -6.93 -9.10
C PRO A 262 -17.30 -6.28 -9.76
N ASN A 263 -18.40 -6.08 -9.02
CA ASN A 263 -19.63 -5.45 -9.50
C ASN A 263 -19.73 -3.97 -9.14
N ASP A 264 -18.65 -3.37 -8.64
CA ASP A 264 -18.58 -1.93 -8.35
C ASP A 264 -18.30 -1.08 -9.61
N TYR A 265 -18.52 0.24 -9.53
CA TYR A 265 -18.46 1.15 -10.68
C TYR A 265 -17.12 1.11 -11.41
N VAL A 266 -16.00 1.19 -10.67
CA VAL A 266 -14.64 1.22 -11.22
C VAL A 266 -14.27 -0.10 -11.92
N PRO A 267 -14.32 -1.28 -11.26
CA PRO A 267 -14.00 -2.54 -11.93
C PRO A 267 -14.96 -2.83 -13.09
N MET A 268 -16.25 -2.52 -12.97
CA MET A 268 -17.20 -2.73 -14.05
C MET A 268 -16.90 -1.86 -15.29
N VAL A 269 -16.64 -0.56 -15.13
CA VAL A 269 -16.33 0.31 -16.29
C VAL A 269 -14.97 -0.01 -16.89
N LEU A 270 -14.00 -0.43 -16.09
CA LEU A 270 -12.69 -0.88 -16.57
C LEU A 270 -12.78 -2.18 -17.37
N ASN A 271 -13.63 -3.12 -16.92
CA ASN A 271 -13.82 -4.41 -17.57
C ASN A 271 -14.69 -4.29 -18.84
N GLN A 272 -15.81 -3.57 -18.76
CA GLN A 272 -16.88 -3.60 -19.78
C GLN A 272 -17.02 -2.29 -20.58
N GLY A 273 -16.32 -1.23 -20.19
CA GLY A 273 -16.39 0.07 -20.83
C GLY A 273 -15.80 0.06 -22.26
N ASN A 274 -16.52 0.67 -23.19
CA ASN A 274 -16.16 0.75 -24.59
C ASN A 274 -16.34 2.18 -25.14
N PRO A 275 -15.25 2.91 -25.48
CA PRO A 275 -13.87 2.60 -25.08
C PRO A 275 -13.71 2.65 -23.54
N LYS A 276 -12.65 2.06 -23.01
CA LYS A 276 -12.30 2.21 -21.59
C LYS A 276 -12.00 3.67 -21.24
N PRO A 277 -12.19 4.10 -19.98
CA PRO A 277 -11.81 5.43 -19.53
C PRO A 277 -10.34 5.74 -19.84
N ASP A 278 -10.05 6.97 -20.25
CA ASP A 278 -8.68 7.47 -20.38
C ASP A 278 -8.09 7.86 -19.01
N VAL A 279 -8.94 8.06 -18.00
CA VAL A 279 -8.60 8.39 -16.61
C VAL A 279 -9.66 7.77 -15.71
N ILE A 280 -9.23 7.18 -14.58
CA ILE A 280 -10.16 6.78 -13.51
C ILE A 280 -10.27 7.87 -12.46
N SER A 281 -11.50 8.21 -12.08
CA SER A 281 -11.76 9.20 -11.03
C SER A 281 -12.73 8.74 -9.96
N PHE A 282 -12.54 9.28 -8.75
CA PHE A 282 -13.38 9.09 -7.57
C PHE A 282 -13.23 10.27 -6.60
N HIS A 283 -14.08 10.33 -5.58
CA HIS A 283 -14.06 11.37 -4.55
C HIS A 283 -13.47 10.86 -3.23
N GLY A 284 -13.03 11.75 -2.36
CA GLY A 284 -12.51 11.36 -1.04
C GLY A 284 -12.44 12.50 -0.06
N TYR A 285 -13.31 12.48 0.94
CA TYR A 285 -13.37 13.50 1.99
C TYR A 285 -12.77 13.00 3.30
N GLY A 286 -12.26 13.93 4.12
CA GLY A 286 -11.78 13.58 5.47
C GLY A 286 -12.90 13.09 6.39
N GLY A 287 -14.10 13.65 6.22
CA GLY A 287 -15.30 13.23 6.93
C GLY A 287 -16.57 13.74 6.24
N TRP A 288 -17.72 13.52 6.86
CA TRP A 288 -19.04 13.93 6.34
C TRP A 288 -19.90 14.63 7.40
N ASP A 289 -19.45 14.68 8.66
CA ASP A 289 -20.15 15.32 9.76
C ASP A 289 -19.19 16.12 10.65
N ASN A 290 -19.55 17.38 10.92
CA ASN A 290 -18.82 18.25 11.84
C ASN A 290 -18.78 17.70 13.29
N THR A 291 -19.66 16.75 13.65
CA THR A 291 -19.59 16.07 14.95
C THR A 291 -18.42 15.08 15.06
N GLN A 292 -17.79 14.66 13.95
CA GLN A 292 -16.63 13.76 13.97
C GLN A 292 -15.45 14.39 14.72
N SER A 293 -14.61 13.55 15.34
CA SER A 293 -13.38 13.98 16.01
C SER A 293 -12.30 14.33 15.00
N ASP A 294 -11.29 15.08 15.43
CA ASP A 294 -10.14 15.40 14.59
C ASP A 294 -9.38 14.14 14.13
N ALA A 295 -9.25 13.14 15.01
CA ALA A 295 -8.64 11.87 14.68
C ALA A 295 -9.44 11.11 13.61
N ALA A 296 -10.78 11.14 13.68
CA ALA A 296 -11.63 10.51 12.68
C ALA A 296 -11.47 11.18 11.30
N ILE A 297 -11.40 12.52 11.25
CA ILE A 297 -11.24 13.26 10.00
C ILE A 297 -9.84 13.05 9.38
N PHE A 298 -8.78 12.99 10.20
CA PHE A 298 -7.46 12.56 9.70
C PHE A 298 -7.46 11.11 9.24
N GLY A 299 -8.23 10.24 9.89
CA GLY A 299 -8.42 8.85 9.45
C GLY A 299 -9.03 8.72 8.06
N GLY A 300 -9.82 9.70 7.60
CA GLY A 300 -10.34 9.74 6.22
C GLY A 300 -9.26 9.80 5.13
N ILE A 301 -8.03 10.18 5.47
CA ILE A 301 -6.88 10.11 4.54
C ILE A 301 -6.59 8.65 4.17
N GLN A 302 -6.65 7.74 5.15
CA GLN A 302 -6.44 6.31 4.91
C GLN A 302 -7.47 5.77 3.92
N ASN A 303 -8.74 6.18 4.06
CA ASN A 303 -9.79 5.78 3.11
C ASN A 303 -9.47 6.22 1.67
N ALA A 304 -8.87 7.39 1.47
CA ALA A 304 -8.46 7.85 0.15
C ALA A 304 -7.25 7.09 -0.39
N GLU A 305 -6.29 6.71 0.46
CA GLU A 305 -5.15 5.86 0.09
C GLU A 305 -5.58 4.45 -0.27
N ASP A 306 -6.42 3.82 0.56
CA ASP A 306 -7.03 2.53 0.28
C ASP A 306 -7.81 2.60 -1.04
N GLY A 307 -8.49 3.72 -1.29
CA GLY A 307 -9.25 3.98 -2.52
C GLY A 307 -8.35 3.96 -3.74
N LEU A 308 -7.23 4.67 -3.64
CA LEU A 308 -6.22 4.68 -4.68
C LEU A 308 -5.60 3.31 -4.90
N ASN A 309 -5.31 2.55 -3.82
CA ASN A 309 -4.70 1.23 -3.91
C ASN A 309 -5.64 0.23 -4.61
N ASP A 310 -6.92 0.21 -4.26
CA ASP A 310 -7.93 -0.63 -4.91
C ASP A 310 -8.10 -0.26 -6.38
N VAL A 311 -8.22 1.04 -6.68
CA VAL A 311 -8.30 1.53 -8.06
C VAL A 311 -7.08 1.13 -8.87
N LYS A 312 -5.88 1.22 -8.30
CA LYS A 312 -4.64 0.78 -8.95
C LYS A 312 -4.60 -0.72 -9.20
N SER A 313 -5.10 -1.52 -8.26
CA SER A 313 -5.22 -2.97 -8.44
C SER A 313 -6.11 -3.30 -9.65
N TRP A 314 -7.31 -2.71 -9.74
CA TRP A 314 -8.20 -2.90 -10.90
C TRP A 314 -7.61 -2.34 -12.20
N ILE A 315 -6.89 -1.21 -12.16
CA ILE A 315 -6.21 -0.66 -13.33
C ILE A 315 -5.14 -1.62 -13.82
N ASN A 316 -4.35 -2.22 -12.93
CA ASN A 316 -3.34 -3.20 -13.30
C ASN A 316 -3.94 -4.46 -13.93
N GLU A 317 -5.15 -4.84 -13.52
CA GLU A 317 -5.87 -5.98 -14.10
C GLU A 317 -6.47 -5.63 -15.48
N TYR A 318 -7.21 -4.51 -15.57
CA TYR A 318 -8.10 -4.25 -16.69
C TYR A 318 -7.60 -3.18 -17.66
N ALA A 319 -6.79 -2.21 -17.23
CA ALA A 319 -6.30 -1.11 -18.08
C ALA A 319 -4.95 -0.51 -17.62
N PRO A 320 -3.83 -1.26 -17.65
CA PRO A 320 -2.57 -0.83 -17.06
C PRO A 320 -2.08 0.54 -17.57
N GLY A 321 -1.58 1.36 -16.65
CA GLY A 321 -1.07 2.70 -16.96
C GLY A 321 -2.14 3.80 -17.07
N THR A 322 -3.41 3.49 -16.78
CA THR A 322 -4.47 4.50 -16.69
C THR A 322 -4.22 5.42 -15.48
N PRO A 323 -4.19 6.75 -15.66
CA PRO A 323 -4.01 7.68 -14.54
C PRO A 323 -5.23 7.69 -13.62
N VAL A 324 -4.99 8.01 -12.35
CA VAL A 324 -6.02 8.08 -11.30
C VAL A 324 -6.12 9.49 -10.74
N TRP A 325 -7.33 10.03 -10.71
CA TRP A 325 -7.64 11.38 -10.21
C TRP A 325 -8.59 11.32 -9.02
N LEU A 326 -8.25 12.04 -7.96
CA LEU A 326 -9.20 12.41 -6.92
C LEU A 326 -9.90 13.69 -7.38
N THR A 327 -11.08 13.56 -7.97
CA THR A 327 -11.76 14.68 -8.64
C THR A 327 -12.59 15.54 -7.71
N GLU A 328 -12.63 15.16 -6.42
CA GLU A 328 -13.27 15.95 -5.39
C GLU A 328 -12.78 15.56 -3.99
N THR A 329 -12.31 16.55 -3.21
CA THR A 329 -11.90 16.35 -1.82
C THR A 329 -12.03 17.63 -0.99
N ASN A 330 -12.31 17.46 0.30
CA ASN A 330 -12.19 18.51 1.29
C ASN A 330 -12.03 17.87 2.69
N VAL A 331 -11.67 18.68 3.68
CA VAL A 331 -11.61 18.26 5.10
C VAL A 331 -12.88 17.53 5.52
N SER A 332 -14.05 18.01 5.06
CA SER A 332 -15.34 17.37 5.29
C SER A 332 -16.32 17.69 4.17
N ALA A 333 -17.21 16.75 3.85
CA ALA A 333 -18.35 16.91 2.96
C ALA A 333 -19.56 17.56 3.65
N ALA A 334 -19.48 17.85 4.96
CA ALA A 334 -20.59 18.45 5.68
C ALA A 334 -20.98 19.82 5.09
N PRO A 335 -22.25 20.04 4.70
CA PRO A 335 -22.69 21.31 4.09
C PRO A 335 -22.80 22.45 5.11
N GLY A 336 -22.89 22.12 6.40
CA GLY A 336 -22.98 23.08 7.49
C GLY A 336 -21.62 23.64 7.90
N GLN A 337 -21.58 24.91 8.32
CA GLN A 337 -20.38 25.54 8.87
C GLN A 337 -19.89 24.79 10.11
N ASP A 338 -18.63 24.35 10.09
CA ASP A 338 -18.00 23.74 11.26
C ASP A 338 -17.75 24.78 12.36
N PRO A 339 -18.29 24.60 13.58
CA PRO A 339 -17.99 25.49 14.71
C PRO A 339 -16.49 25.55 15.05
N ALA A 340 -15.75 24.45 14.83
CA ALA A 340 -14.30 24.37 15.03
C ALA A 340 -13.50 24.93 13.84
N ARG A 341 -14.17 25.32 12.75
CA ARG A 341 -13.57 25.97 11.56
C ARG A 341 -12.50 25.12 10.86
N ARG A 342 -12.56 23.80 11.01
CA ARG A 342 -11.49 22.88 10.60
C ARG A 342 -11.21 22.93 9.09
N SER A 343 -12.20 23.22 8.26
CA SER A 343 -12.02 23.25 6.80
C SER A 343 -11.27 24.47 6.27
N TRP A 344 -11.07 25.53 7.08
CA TRP A 344 -10.40 26.76 6.62
C TRP A 344 -9.38 27.37 7.60
N ASN A 345 -9.08 26.69 8.70
CA ASN A 345 -8.05 27.10 9.65
C ASN A 345 -6.78 26.22 9.55
N GLN A 346 -5.91 26.27 10.55
CA GLN A 346 -4.67 25.50 10.61
C GLN A 346 -4.86 23.97 10.53
N TYR A 347 -6.03 23.47 10.92
CA TYR A 347 -6.40 22.07 10.71
C TYR A 347 -6.45 21.74 9.21
N SER A 348 -7.07 22.58 8.39
CA SER A 348 -7.14 22.41 6.92
C SER A 348 -5.77 22.43 6.25
N ALA A 349 -4.86 23.25 6.79
CA ALA A 349 -3.48 23.28 6.34
C ALA A 349 -2.78 21.94 6.60
N ALA A 350 -2.85 21.42 7.84
CA ALA A 350 -2.27 20.14 8.21
C ALA A 350 -2.92 18.96 7.47
N TRP A 351 -4.25 18.89 7.49
CA TRP A 351 -5.02 17.81 6.85
C TRP A 351 -4.79 17.75 5.35
N GLY A 352 -4.89 18.87 4.63
CA GLY A 352 -4.68 18.86 3.19
C GLY A 352 -3.22 18.61 2.79
N ALA A 353 -2.25 19.06 3.60
CA ALA A 353 -0.84 18.78 3.36
C ALA A 353 -0.50 17.30 3.60
N SER A 354 -1.10 16.70 4.63
CA SER A 354 -1.00 15.26 4.91
C SER A 354 -1.65 14.45 3.79
N MET A 355 -2.88 14.79 3.38
CA MET A 355 -3.55 14.18 2.23
C MET A 355 -2.69 14.27 0.95
N PHE A 356 -2.14 15.44 0.64
CA PHE A 356 -1.24 15.61 -0.51
C PHE A 356 -0.01 14.71 -0.40
N ARG A 357 0.67 14.67 0.75
CA ARG A 357 1.83 13.79 0.96
C ARG A 357 1.47 12.34 0.67
N HIS A 358 0.43 11.85 1.34
CA HIS A 358 -0.01 10.46 1.31
C HIS A 358 -0.35 10.04 -0.12
N LEU A 359 -1.24 10.77 -0.78
CA LEU A 359 -1.64 10.48 -2.15
C LEU A 359 -0.53 10.71 -3.18
N ALA A 360 0.37 11.67 -2.96
CA ALA A 360 1.49 11.89 -3.87
C ALA A 360 2.53 10.77 -3.81
N LEU A 361 2.85 10.28 -2.61
CA LEU A 361 3.74 9.13 -2.42
C LEU A 361 3.10 7.84 -2.93
N ALA A 362 1.79 7.68 -2.71
CA ALA A 362 1.02 6.57 -3.26
C ALA A 362 0.84 6.68 -4.77
N GLY A 363 1.19 7.80 -5.42
CA GLY A 363 1.22 7.98 -6.87
C GLY A 363 -0.11 8.35 -7.52
N MET A 364 -0.92 9.18 -6.85
CA MET A 364 -2.10 9.86 -7.40
C MET A 364 -1.68 10.90 -8.46
N ASN A 365 -2.39 11.03 -9.57
CA ASN A 365 -2.01 11.98 -10.64
C ASN A 365 -2.60 13.38 -10.43
N LEU A 366 -3.81 13.50 -9.87
CA LEU A 366 -4.49 14.77 -9.71
C LEU A 366 -5.36 14.76 -8.44
N ILE A 367 -5.37 15.87 -7.71
CA ILE A 367 -6.22 16.10 -6.54
C ILE A 367 -6.99 17.41 -6.74
N HIS A 368 -8.31 17.34 -6.75
CA HIS A 368 -9.20 18.49 -6.82
C HIS A 368 -9.75 18.84 -5.44
N GLN A 369 -9.30 19.97 -4.89
CA GLN A 369 -9.98 20.61 -3.76
C GLN A 369 -11.39 21.02 -4.21
N TYR A 370 -12.43 20.61 -3.46
CA TYR A 370 -13.85 20.67 -3.83
C TYR A 370 -14.18 21.91 -4.64
N GLN A 371 -14.22 23.11 -4.07
CA GLN A 371 -14.63 24.29 -4.83
C GLN A 371 -13.73 25.48 -4.57
N PHE A 372 -13.54 26.31 -5.59
CA PHE A 372 -12.79 27.54 -5.44
C PHE A 372 -13.58 28.56 -4.60
N ASN A 373 -14.85 28.80 -4.96
CA ASN A 373 -15.73 29.75 -4.31
C ASN A 373 -17.11 29.13 -4.00
N GLU A 374 -17.44 28.97 -2.72
CA GLU A 374 -18.76 28.50 -2.27
C GLU A 374 -19.08 28.98 -0.85
N SER A 375 -18.29 28.52 0.12
CA SER A 375 -18.39 28.83 1.54
C SER A 375 -17.01 28.66 2.19
N CYS A 376 -16.78 29.10 3.43
CA CYS A 376 -15.51 28.73 4.10
C CYS A 376 -15.41 27.22 4.36
N GLN A 377 -16.54 26.52 4.47
CA GLN A 377 -16.56 25.09 4.79
C GLN A 377 -16.03 24.26 3.63
N LEU A 378 -16.28 24.68 2.38
CA LEU A 378 -16.07 23.88 1.17
C LEU A 378 -15.23 24.61 0.10
N GLY A 379 -14.99 25.91 0.30
CA GLY A 379 -14.30 26.81 -0.63
C GLY A 379 -12.83 27.08 -0.28
N MET A 380 -12.13 27.71 -1.23
CA MET A 380 -10.73 28.17 -1.05
C MET A 380 -10.63 29.67 -0.74
N VAL A 381 -11.69 30.43 -1.00
CA VAL A 381 -11.78 31.87 -0.70
C VAL A 381 -13.03 32.18 0.11
N PHE A 382 -13.01 33.32 0.82
CA PHE A 382 -14.20 33.83 1.49
C PHE A 382 -15.33 34.07 0.48
N PRO A 383 -16.55 33.59 0.74
CA PRO A 383 -17.66 33.67 -0.21
C PRO A 383 -18.23 35.08 -0.31
N GLU A 384 -19.05 35.33 -1.34
CA GLU A 384 -19.73 36.62 -1.56
C GLU A 384 -20.63 37.03 -0.39
N SER A 385 -21.33 36.07 0.20
CA SER A 385 -22.17 36.26 1.38
C SER A 385 -21.63 35.40 2.52
N PRO A 386 -20.68 35.87 3.35
CA PRO A 386 -20.15 35.09 4.46
C PRO A 386 -21.20 34.92 5.57
N GLN A 387 -21.38 33.71 6.11
CA GLN A 387 -22.31 33.44 7.22
C GLN A 387 -21.61 32.90 8.47
N GLY A 388 -22.10 33.32 9.65
CA GLY A 388 -21.72 32.73 10.94
C GLY A 388 -20.23 32.89 11.28
N SER A 389 -19.57 31.77 11.58
CA SER A 389 -18.14 31.70 11.93
C SER A 389 -17.21 31.98 10.73
N CYS A 390 -17.73 31.92 9.51
CA CYS A 390 -17.10 32.38 8.28
C CYS A 390 -17.40 33.88 8.12
N SER A 391 -16.76 34.73 8.92
CA SER A 391 -16.93 36.18 8.86
C SER A 391 -15.64 36.90 9.25
N GLY A 392 -15.49 38.16 8.86
CA GLY A 392 -14.36 39.02 9.28
C GLY A 392 -13.27 39.24 8.23
N SER A 393 -13.45 38.77 6.98
CA SER A 393 -12.60 39.16 5.85
C SER A 393 -13.46 39.51 4.62
N PRO A 394 -12.99 40.40 3.73
CA PRO A 394 -13.71 40.72 2.50
C PRO A 394 -13.93 39.47 1.61
N PRO A 395 -15.05 39.37 0.88
CA PRO A 395 -15.25 38.35 -0.13
C PRO A 395 -14.06 38.24 -1.10
N GLY A 396 -13.73 37.02 -1.49
CA GLY A 396 -12.59 36.70 -2.33
C GLY A 396 -11.25 36.69 -1.60
N THR A 397 -11.18 37.00 -0.30
CA THR A 397 -9.93 36.82 0.47
C THR A 397 -9.57 35.33 0.52
N PRO A 398 -8.29 34.92 0.35
CA PRO A 398 -7.89 33.52 0.44
C PRO A 398 -8.12 32.93 1.83
N LEU A 399 -8.43 31.64 1.87
CA LEU A 399 -8.41 30.84 3.09
C LEU A 399 -7.07 30.08 3.19
N LEU A 400 -6.78 29.46 4.33
CA LEU A 400 -5.59 28.61 4.47
C LEU A 400 -5.48 27.48 3.41
N PRO A 401 -6.54 26.75 3.01
CA PRO A 401 -6.45 25.79 1.91
C PRO A 401 -5.98 26.40 0.58
N TYR A 402 -6.30 27.66 0.29
CA TYR A 402 -5.76 28.35 -0.89
C TYR A 402 -4.24 28.47 -0.82
N TRP A 403 -3.71 28.95 0.31
CA TRP A 403 -2.26 29.13 0.44
C TRP A 403 -1.51 27.81 0.49
N ARG A 404 -2.11 26.79 1.11
CA ARG A 404 -1.60 25.41 1.07
C ARG A 404 -1.39 24.97 -0.37
N ASP A 405 -2.43 24.99 -1.20
CA ASP A 405 -2.35 24.48 -2.58
C ASP A 405 -1.50 25.38 -3.48
N PHE A 406 -1.55 26.70 -3.26
CA PHE A 406 -0.70 27.68 -3.94
C PHE A 406 0.79 27.34 -3.77
N TYR A 407 1.24 27.03 -2.55
CA TYR A 407 2.64 26.72 -2.31
C TYR A 407 3.00 25.26 -2.64
N LEU A 408 2.14 24.29 -2.34
CA LEU A 408 2.40 22.88 -2.68
C LEU A 408 2.63 22.69 -4.18
N THR A 409 1.79 23.31 -5.02
CA THR A 409 1.94 23.29 -6.49
C THR A 409 3.30 23.83 -6.95
N ARG A 410 3.87 24.79 -6.21
CA ARG A 410 5.16 25.42 -6.52
C ARG A 410 6.34 24.65 -5.95
N TYR A 411 6.21 24.09 -4.75
CA TYR A 411 7.29 23.36 -4.07
C TYR A 411 7.46 21.97 -4.67
N PHE A 412 6.37 21.33 -5.07
CA PHE A 412 6.32 19.96 -5.54
C PHE A 412 5.60 19.85 -6.89
N PRO A 413 6.07 20.55 -7.95
CA PRO A 413 5.49 20.40 -9.27
C PRO A 413 5.69 18.97 -9.82
N PRO A 414 4.86 18.50 -10.75
CA PRO A 414 5.06 17.21 -11.43
C PRO A 414 6.47 17.08 -12.03
N GLY A 415 7.03 15.87 -11.95
CA GLY A 415 8.41 15.56 -12.29
C GLY A 415 9.41 15.81 -11.14
N SER A 416 8.97 16.32 -9.99
CA SER A 416 9.87 16.49 -8.84
C SER A 416 10.43 15.14 -8.39
N THR A 417 11.74 15.07 -8.18
CA THR A 417 12.40 13.85 -7.68
C THR A 417 12.21 13.77 -6.17
N ILE A 418 11.50 12.75 -5.70
CA ILE A 418 11.26 12.49 -4.28
C ILE A 418 12.57 12.02 -3.64
N LEU A 419 12.88 12.58 -2.49
CA LEU A 419 14.05 12.26 -1.68
C LEU A 419 13.65 11.37 -0.51
N THR A 420 14.57 10.51 -0.07
CA THR A 420 14.35 9.70 1.12
C THR A 420 14.23 10.59 2.36
N SER A 421 13.22 10.35 3.16
CA SER A 421 13.00 11.07 4.42
C SER A 421 12.34 10.19 5.47
N THR A 422 12.74 10.36 6.73
CA THR A 422 12.22 9.61 7.88
C THR A 422 11.84 10.55 9.02
N THR A 423 10.99 10.05 9.93
CA THR A 423 10.55 10.73 11.15
C THR A 423 10.49 9.70 12.27
N ASP A 424 10.82 10.09 13.49
CA ASP A 424 10.68 9.26 14.70
C ASP A 424 9.29 9.37 15.34
N VAL A 425 8.48 10.34 14.92
CA VAL A 425 7.11 10.56 15.39
C VAL A 425 6.14 10.46 14.21
N PRO A 426 5.31 9.41 14.11
CA PRO A 426 4.42 9.19 12.97
C PRO A 426 3.41 10.33 12.69
N ALA A 427 3.01 11.07 13.73
CA ALA A 427 2.11 12.22 13.61
C ALA A 427 2.82 13.51 13.16
N VAL A 428 4.15 13.48 13.03
CA VAL A 428 4.96 14.53 12.39
C VAL A 428 5.48 13.99 11.06
N GLU A 429 4.81 14.38 9.98
CA GLU A 429 5.07 13.82 8.66
C GLU A 429 6.07 14.66 7.87
N VAL A 430 6.76 14.01 6.93
CA VAL A 430 7.73 14.67 6.04
C VAL A 430 7.56 14.20 4.59
N LEU A 431 7.75 15.15 3.67
CA LEU A 431 7.94 14.91 2.24
C LEU A 431 9.05 15.83 1.73
N ALA A 432 10.08 15.26 1.10
CA ALA A 432 11.18 16.01 0.53
C ALA A 432 11.34 15.72 -0.96
N ALA A 433 11.66 16.75 -1.74
CA ALA A 433 11.88 16.59 -3.17
C ALA A 433 12.86 17.63 -3.75
N ARG A 434 13.42 17.31 -4.91
CA ARG A 434 14.02 18.30 -5.83
C ARG A 434 13.05 18.61 -6.94
N GLN A 435 12.90 19.89 -7.26
CA GLN A 435 12.13 20.30 -8.43
C GLN A 435 12.78 19.76 -9.72
N PRO A 436 12.01 19.54 -10.81
CA PRO A 436 12.54 19.10 -12.08
C PRO A 436 13.71 19.96 -12.56
N GLY A 437 14.86 19.34 -12.81
CA GLY A 437 16.07 20.02 -13.28
C GLY A 437 16.73 21.00 -12.29
N GLY A 438 16.30 21.01 -11.01
CA GLY A 438 16.85 21.87 -9.97
C GLY A 438 17.73 21.12 -8.96
N SER A 439 18.71 21.82 -8.37
CA SER A 439 19.53 21.30 -7.26
C SER A 439 18.93 21.60 -5.87
N ASN A 440 17.96 22.51 -5.79
CA ASN A 440 17.34 22.91 -4.54
C ASN A 440 16.49 21.78 -3.93
N VAL A 441 16.55 21.66 -2.61
CA VAL A 441 15.73 20.72 -1.84
C VAL A 441 14.53 21.48 -1.25
N ARG A 442 13.33 20.93 -1.46
CA ARG A 442 12.08 21.40 -0.87
C ARG A 442 11.61 20.37 0.14
N VAL A 443 11.23 20.80 1.33
CA VAL A 443 10.74 19.91 2.39
C VAL A 443 9.41 20.43 2.91
N LEU A 444 8.43 19.53 2.99
CA LEU A 444 7.16 19.72 3.68
C LEU A 444 7.25 18.96 4.99
N VAL A 445 7.05 19.64 6.11
CA VAL A 445 6.92 19.05 7.45
C VAL A 445 5.52 19.37 7.96
N ILE A 446 4.81 18.38 8.47
CA ILE A 446 3.40 18.52 8.88
C ILE A 446 3.27 18.06 10.32
N ASP A 447 2.60 18.85 11.16
CA ASP A 447 2.17 18.41 12.48
C ASP A 447 0.67 18.15 12.48
N ARG A 448 0.30 16.89 12.71
CA ARG A 448 -1.10 16.45 12.85
C ARG A 448 -1.40 15.83 14.21
N GLN A 449 -0.61 16.13 15.24
CA GLN A 449 -0.86 15.60 16.57
C GLN A 449 -2.18 16.10 17.14
N VAL A 450 -3.07 15.16 17.44
CA VAL A 450 -4.44 15.47 17.86
C VAL A 450 -4.48 15.95 19.30
N GLY A 451 -5.02 17.14 19.52
CA GLY A 451 -5.23 17.71 20.85
C GLY A 451 -6.55 17.30 21.49
N THR A 452 -6.83 17.87 22.67
CA THR A 452 -8.01 17.52 23.49
C THR A 452 -9.30 18.21 23.02
N SER A 453 -9.20 19.18 22.13
CA SER A 453 -10.31 19.99 21.64
C SER A 453 -10.31 20.01 20.11
N LYS A 454 -11.49 19.96 19.50
CA LYS A 454 -11.63 19.98 18.04
C LYS A 454 -10.97 21.21 17.42
N GLY A 455 -10.22 20.99 16.33
CA GLY A 455 -9.47 22.02 15.63
C GLY A 455 -8.22 22.53 16.37
N VAL A 456 -7.84 21.91 17.49
CA VAL A 456 -6.66 22.26 18.27
C VAL A 456 -5.71 21.08 18.34
N GLY A 457 -4.52 21.22 17.74
CA GLY A 457 -3.47 20.20 17.76
C GLY A 457 -2.54 20.36 18.97
N LEU A 458 -1.72 19.35 19.24
CA LEU A 458 -0.66 19.42 20.26
C LEU A 458 0.60 20.07 19.69
N PRO A 459 1.32 20.90 20.46
CA PRO A 459 2.55 21.53 19.98
C PRO A 459 3.71 20.53 19.90
N VAL A 460 4.64 20.78 18.97
CA VAL A 460 5.88 20.01 18.83
C VAL A 460 7.02 20.86 18.31
N THR A 461 8.23 20.58 18.79
CA THR A 461 9.47 21.12 18.23
C THR A 461 10.15 20.06 17.38
N VAL A 462 10.21 20.28 16.06
CA VAL A 462 10.82 19.37 15.10
C VAL A 462 12.27 19.77 14.84
N THR A 463 13.19 18.82 14.96
CA THR A 463 14.57 18.94 14.50
C THR A 463 14.69 18.26 13.14
N LEU A 464 14.83 19.04 12.08
CA LEU A 464 15.07 18.54 10.72
C LEU A 464 16.56 18.46 10.45
N ASN A 465 17.05 17.27 10.07
CA ASN A 465 18.43 16.99 9.71
C ASN A 465 18.54 16.69 8.21
N LEU A 466 19.16 17.60 7.46
CA LEU A 466 19.41 17.49 6.03
C LEU A 466 20.78 16.88 5.78
N GLN A 467 20.81 15.68 5.24
CA GLN A 467 22.03 14.94 4.94
C GLN A 467 22.41 15.08 3.46
N ASN A 468 23.69 14.91 3.16
CA ASN A 468 24.23 14.80 1.80
C ASN A 468 23.89 15.99 0.87
N MET A 469 23.62 17.18 1.42
CA MET A 469 23.47 18.40 0.64
C MET A 469 24.82 19.13 0.52
N THR A 470 25.32 19.24 -0.71
CA THR A 470 26.52 20.05 -1.00
C THR A 470 26.14 21.48 -1.38
N GLY A 471 27.03 22.43 -1.08
CA GLY A 471 26.89 23.82 -1.54
C GLY A 471 25.69 24.58 -0.97
N LEU A 472 25.20 24.24 0.24
CA LEU A 472 24.09 24.94 0.89
C LEU A 472 24.34 26.46 0.99
N GLN A 473 23.46 27.27 0.39
CA GLN A 473 23.57 28.74 0.34
C GLN A 473 22.55 29.43 1.24
N SER A 474 21.30 28.98 1.20
CA SER A 474 20.23 29.56 2.01
C SER A 474 19.23 28.50 2.43
N ALA A 475 18.59 28.75 3.56
CA ALA A 475 17.44 28.02 4.04
C ALA A 475 16.32 29.04 4.32
N THR A 476 15.11 28.78 3.83
CA THR A 476 13.93 29.60 4.11
C THR A 476 12.76 28.69 4.50
N MET A 477 11.82 29.24 5.26
CA MET A 477 10.63 28.52 5.70
C MET A 477 9.38 29.39 5.61
N ARG A 478 8.27 28.77 5.21
CA ARG A 478 6.92 29.34 5.33
C ARG A 478 6.08 28.44 6.24
N MET A 479 5.41 29.05 7.21
CA MET A 479 4.46 28.36 8.07
C MET A 479 3.05 28.56 7.55
N LEU A 480 2.25 27.50 7.57
CA LEU A 480 0.81 27.49 7.35
C LEU A 480 0.17 26.97 8.63
N ASP A 481 -0.16 27.89 9.53
CA ASP A 481 -0.60 27.60 10.90
C ASP A 481 -1.59 28.68 11.39
N ALA A 482 -1.91 28.67 12.70
CA ALA A 482 -2.82 29.63 13.30
C ALA A 482 -2.34 31.09 13.16
N GLY A 483 -1.03 31.35 13.12
CA GLY A 483 -0.47 32.69 12.93
C GLY A 483 -0.76 33.26 11.54
N THR A 484 -0.88 32.38 10.55
CA THR A 484 -1.15 32.73 9.15
C THR A 484 -2.55 33.31 8.94
N LEU A 485 -3.50 33.04 9.84
CA LEU A 485 -4.87 33.56 9.77
C LEU A 485 -4.93 35.10 9.77
N SER A 486 -3.91 35.76 10.32
CA SER A 486 -3.79 37.23 10.33
C SER A 486 -3.26 37.82 9.02
N THR A 487 -2.71 37.01 8.12
CA THR A 487 -2.04 37.43 6.88
C THR A 487 -2.67 36.82 5.62
N LEU A 488 -3.90 36.30 5.71
CA LEU A 488 -4.58 35.60 4.62
C LEU A 488 -4.68 36.39 3.31
N SER A 489 -4.74 37.72 3.35
CA SER A 489 -4.81 38.54 2.14
C SER A 489 -3.54 38.48 1.28
N THR A 490 -2.38 38.31 1.91
CA THR A 490 -1.05 38.31 1.28
C THR A 490 -0.35 36.96 1.31
N GLY A 491 -0.81 36.05 2.18
CA GLY A 491 -0.18 34.76 2.46
C GLY A 491 1.01 34.86 3.42
N PRO A 492 1.53 33.72 3.89
CA PRO A 492 2.68 33.67 4.78
C PRO A 492 3.94 34.14 4.06
N ALA A 493 4.66 35.10 4.66
CA ALA A 493 5.96 35.55 4.18
C ALA A 493 7.04 34.47 4.44
N PRO A 494 8.11 34.40 3.61
CA PRO A 494 9.22 33.50 3.90
C PRO A 494 10.03 34.05 5.07
N THR A 495 10.41 33.16 5.98
CA THR A 495 11.32 33.47 7.09
C THR A 495 12.70 32.92 6.73
N ASN A 496 13.74 33.74 6.87
CA ASN A 496 15.12 33.28 6.69
C ASN A 496 15.52 32.41 7.88
N LEU A 497 16.07 31.24 7.59
CA LEU A 497 16.63 30.34 8.58
C LEU A 497 18.17 30.42 8.57
N PRO A 498 18.85 30.00 9.66
CA PRO A 498 20.30 29.83 9.63
C PRO A 498 20.72 28.94 8.46
N VAL A 499 21.85 29.25 7.83
CA VAL A 499 22.42 28.42 6.75
C VAL A 499 23.08 27.19 7.38
N ALA A 500 22.26 26.20 7.72
CA ALA A 500 22.66 24.99 8.43
C ALA A 500 21.90 23.78 7.89
N THR A 501 22.54 22.61 7.96
CA THR A 501 21.93 21.31 7.63
C THR A 501 20.93 20.86 8.68
N THR A 502 20.97 21.42 9.89
CA THR A 502 19.98 21.17 10.93
C THR A 502 19.11 22.41 11.13
N GLN A 503 17.80 22.22 11.11
CA GLN A 503 16.80 23.27 11.32
C GLN A 503 15.85 22.88 12.45
N THR A 504 15.39 23.87 13.21
CA THR A 504 14.37 23.70 14.25
C THR A 504 13.08 24.38 13.81
N ILE A 505 11.98 23.63 13.84
CA ILE A 505 10.65 24.10 13.47
C ILE A 505 9.76 23.95 14.70
N ALA A 506 9.10 25.03 15.12
CA ALA A 506 8.19 25.00 16.26
C ALA A 506 6.74 25.10 15.77
N PHE A 507 5.95 24.07 16.05
CA PHE A 507 4.51 24.05 15.84
C PHE A 507 3.80 24.34 17.16
N GLY A 508 2.85 25.28 17.15
CA GLY A 508 1.96 25.56 18.29
C GLY A 508 0.75 24.62 18.38
N GLY A 509 0.69 23.61 17.51
CA GLY A 509 -0.45 22.77 17.17
C GLY A 509 -0.46 22.53 15.65
N TYR A 510 -1.59 22.05 15.11
CA TYR A 510 -1.71 21.73 13.69
C TYR A 510 -1.09 22.79 12.75
N GLY A 511 -0.35 22.32 11.74
CA GLY A 511 0.13 23.17 10.68
C GLY A 511 1.03 22.44 9.69
N ALA A 512 1.48 23.17 8.68
CA ALA A 512 2.46 22.70 7.70
C ALA A 512 3.59 23.73 7.55
N ALA A 513 4.83 23.26 7.53
CA ALA A 513 6.03 24.05 7.28
C ALA A 513 6.62 23.66 5.92
N LEU A 514 6.85 24.67 5.09
CA LEU A 514 7.44 24.52 3.75
C LEU A 514 8.83 25.13 3.75
N LEU A 515 9.85 24.28 3.72
CA LEU A 515 11.24 24.66 3.73
C LEU A 515 11.84 24.59 2.32
N GLU A 516 12.71 25.54 2.03
CA GLU A 516 13.50 25.61 0.80
C GLU A 516 14.98 25.74 1.18
N PHE A 517 15.78 24.77 0.73
CA PHE A 517 17.24 24.80 0.82
C PHE A 517 17.83 24.99 -0.57
N SER A 518 18.61 26.05 -0.76
CA SER A 518 19.26 26.34 -2.04
C SER A 518 20.71 25.85 -2.09
N SER A 519 21.17 25.43 -3.27
CA SER A 519 22.53 24.92 -3.48
C SER A 519 23.27 25.68 -4.59
N THR A 520 24.57 25.95 -4.42
CA THR A 520 25.46 26.41 -5.51
C THR A 520 25.86 25.30 -6.47
N THR A 521 25.62 24.04 -6.11
CA THR A 521 25.97 22.92 -6.97
C THR A 521 25.05 22.95 -8.20
N PRO A 522 25.59 22.82 -9.43
CA PRO A 522 24.77 22.70 -10.62
C PRO A 522 23.81 21.51 -10.47
N PRO A 523 22.60 21.57 -11.07
CA PRO A 523 21.66 20.46 -10.99
C PRO A 523 22.35 19.15 -11.42
N PRO A 524 22.11 18.03 -10.70
CA PRO A 524 22.70 16.74 -11.07
C PRO A 524 22.38 16.47 -12.55
N SER A 525 23.37 16.04 -13.34
CA SER A 525 23.21 15.84 -14.78
C SER A 525 22.35 14.59 -15.08
N GLY A 526 21.07 14.65 -14.73
CA GLY A 526 20.05 13.87 -15.41
C GLY A 526 19.79 14.56 -16.74
N THR A 527 19.98 13.84 -17.84
CA THR A 527 19.46 14.27 -19.14
C THR A 527 17.99 14.66 -18.94
N PRO A 528 17.55 15.88 -19.27
CA PRO A 528 16.14 16.19 -19.21
C PRO A 528 15.43 15.21 -20.15
N THR A 529 14.57 14.35 -19.60
CA THR A 529 13.57 13.67 -20.41
C THR A 529 12.80 14.79 -21.10
N PRO A 530 12.73 14.83 -22.44
CA PRO A 530 12.01 15.88 -23.12
C PRO A 530 10.56 15.83 -22.67
N THR A 531 10.13 16.85 -21.92
CA THR A 531 8.71 17.17 -21.79
C THR A 531 8.17 17.33 -23.21
N PRO A 532 7.01 16.75 -23.57
CA PRO A 532 6.38 17.07 -24.85
C PRO A 532 6.20 18.59 -24.92
N THR A 533 7.03 19.23 -25.73
CA THR A 533 6.87 20.64 -26.05
C THR A 533 5.60 20.70 -26.87
N ALA A 534 4.55 21.34 -26.35
CA ALA A 534 3.42 21.73 -27.17
C ALA A 534 3.98 22.54 -28.33
N THR A 535 3.98 21.93 -29.52
CA THR A 535 4.40 22.60 -30.74
C THR A 535 3.33 23.66 -31.00
N VAL A 536 3.60 24.89 -30.58
CA VAL A 536 2.86 26.06 -31.06
C VAL A 536 3.18 26.14 -32.54
N THR A 537 2.28 25.60 -33.35
CA THR A 537 2.27 25.82 -34.79
C THR A 537 1.96 27.30 -34.95
N ALA A 538 2.97 28.10 -35.29
CA ALA A 538 2.78 29.49 -35.66
C ALA A 538 1.85 29.53 -36.90
N THR A 539 0.63 30.02 -36.70
CA THR A 539 -0.28 30.37 -37.78
C THR A 539 0.41 31.39 -38.70
N PRO A 540 0.42 31.19 -40.04
CA PRO A 540 1.11 32.10 -40.95
C PRO A 540 0.43 33.48 -40.95
N THR A 541 1.17 34.50 -40.56
CA THR A 541 0.78 35.90 -40.77
C THR A 541 0.94 36.24 -42.26
N PRO A 542 -0.07 36.82 -42.94
CA PRO A 542 0.00 37.12 -44.37
C PRO A 542 1.10 38.13 -44.68
N THR A 543 1.85 37.80 -45.74
CA THR A 543 2.98 38.52 -46.29
C THR A 543 2.52 39.85 -46.91
N ASN A 544 3.12 40.97 -46.49
CA ASN A 544 3.17 42.19 -47.28
C ASN A 544 4.63 42.50 -47.61
N THR A 545 4.91 42.49 -48.91
CA THR A 545 6.20 42.64 -49.56
C THR A 545 6.56 44.12 -49.72
N VAL A 546 7.75 44.57 -49.27
CA VAL A 546 8.53 45.64 -49.94
C VAL A 546 10.05 45.44 -49.71
N THR A 547 10.73 45.08 -50.81
CA THR A 547 12.05 45.42 -51.41
C THR A 547 13.19 46.13 -50.61
N PRO A 548 14.51 45.89 -50.93
CA PRO A 548 15.64 45.97 -49.97
C PRO A 548 16.66 47.14 -50.15
N THR A 549 17.69 47.14 -49.26
CA THR A 549 19.13 47.59 -49.39
C THR A 549 19.52 48.94 -48.73
N PRO A 550 20.79 49.23 -48.27
CA PRO A 550 21.94 48.46 -47.71
C PRO A 550 22.49 48.96 -46.33
N THR A 551 23.45 48.19 -45.78
CA THR A 551 24.38 48.37 -44.62
C THR A 551 25.33 49.60 -44.73
N PRO A 552 26.00 50.13 -43.65
CA PRO A 552 27.19 49.49 -43.02
C PRO A 552 27.54 49.83 -41.53
N THR A 553 28.32 48.93 -40.88
CA THR A 553 29.45 49.13 -39.89
C THR A 553 29.21 49.88 -38.56
N SER A 554 29.86 49.64 -37.41
CA SER A 554 31.11 48.97 -36.99
C SER A 554 31.15 48.79 -35.46
N GLY A 555 31.92 47.79 -34.97
CA GLY A 555 32.89 48.01 -33.88
C GLY A 555 32.64 47.28 -32.55
N GLY A 556 33.64 46.48 -32.12
CA GLY A 556 33.82 46.11 -30.72
C GLY A 556 34.26 44.66 -30.47
N THR A 557 35.52 44.35 -30.73
CA THR A 557 36.23 43.11 -30.35
C THR A 557 36.39 42.98 -28.82
N PRO A 558 36.35 41.76 -28.24
CA PRO A 558 37.51 41.32 -27.46
C PRO A 558 37.91 39.83 -27.67
N THR A 559 39.23 39.69 -27.83
CA THR A 559 40.21 38.63 -27.48
C THR A 559 39.77 37.20 -27.07
N PRO A 560 40.40 36.14 -27.62
CA PRO A 560 40.16 34.74 -27.24
C PRO A 560 40.87 34.33 -25.93
N SER A 561 40.21 33.49 -25.14
CA SER A 561 40.71 32.81 -23.92
C SER A 561 40.88 31.30 -24.19
N PRO A 562 41.74 30.55 -23.48
CA PRO A 562 42.42 29.36 -23.99
C PRO A 562 41.52 28.12 -24.02
N SER A 563 41.81 27.25 -25.00
CA SER A 563 41.21 25.93 -25.20
C SER A 563 41.51 24.98 -24.05
N SER A 564 40.48 24.47 -23.36
CA SER A 564 40.58 23.31 -22.46
C SER A 564 40.54 22.00 -23.25
N SER A 565 41.54 21.16 -22.99
CA SER A 565 41.66 19.79 -23.48
C SER A 565 40.46 18.93 -23.07
N PRO A 566 39.97 17.99 -23.91
CA PRO A 566 38.90 17.09 -23.53
C PRO A 566 39.33 16.18 -22.36
N THR A 567 38.51 16.15 -21.32
CA THR A 567 38.61 15.21 -20.19
C THR A 567 38.28 13.79 -20.68
N PRO A 568 39.06 12.75 -20.34
CA PRO A 568 38.80 11.38 -20.78
C PRO A 568 37.44 10.89 -20.25
N THR A 569 36.67 10.31 -21.15
CA THR A 569 35.39 9.63 -20.87
C THR A 569 35.60 8.54 -19.81
N PRO A 570 34.79 8.46 -18.73
CA PRO A 570 34.85 7.34 -17.81
C PRO A 570 34.55 6.06 -18.59
N THR A 571 35.46 5.10 -18.49
CA THR A 571 35.25 3.76 -19.06
C THR A 571 34.11 3.09 -18.27
N PRO A 572 33.07 2.56 -18.93
CA PRO A 572 31.99 1.88 -18.23
C PRO A 572 32.56 0.74 -17.39
N THR A 573 32.24 0.72 -16.10
CA THR A 573 32.52 -0.42 -15.23
C THR A 573 31.83 -1.64 -15.83
N PRO A 574 32.54 -2.76 -16.10
CA PRO A 574 31.94 -3.93 -16.72
C PRO A 574 30.81 -4.46 -15.84
N THR A 575 29.65 -4.72 -16.45
CA THR A 575 28.55 -5.44 -15.82
C THR A 575 29.08 -6.79 -15.31
N PRO A 576 28.83 -7.16 -14.04
CA PRO A 576 29.28 -8.45 -13.52
C PRO A 576 28.75 -9.58 -14.39
N THR A 577 29.67 -10.41 -14.90
CA THR A 577 29.38 -11.56 -15.76
C THR A 577 29.43 -12.83 -14.93
N LEU A 578 28.51 -13.76 -15.19
CA LEU A 578 28.48 -15.05 -14.50
C LEU A 578 29.75 -15.86 -14.81
N PRO A 579 30.34 -16.55 -13.82
CA PRO A 579 31.42 -17.48 -14.07
C PRO A 579 31.00 -18.56 -15.09
N PRO A 580 31.89 -18.96 -16.02
CA PRO A 580 31.58 -20.02 -16.97
C PRO A 580 31.48 -21.39 -16.26
N GLY A 581 30.35 -22.07 -16.39
CA GLY A 581 30.13 -23.42 -15.83
C GLY A 581 28.70 -23.60 -15.30
N PRO A 582 28.30 -24.84 -14.93
CA PRO A 582 27.04 -25.06 -14.26
C PRO A 582 27.04 -24.46 -12.85
N ALA A 583 25.86 -24.12 -12.32
CA ALA A 583 25.69 -23.69 -10.95
C ALA A 583 26.23 -24.76 -9.97
N THR A 584 26.89 -24.32 -8.90
CA THR A 584 27.38 -25.17 -7.81
C THR A 584 26.25 -25.62 -6.89
N ALA A 585 25.30 -24.74 -6.61
CA ALA A 585 24.09 -25.07 -5.89
C ALA A 585 22.92 -24.21 -6.38
N THR A 586 21.71 -24.73 -6.17
CA THR A 586 20.46 -24.01 -6.42
C THR A 586 19.62 -24.05 -5.15
N VAL A 587 18.98 -22.93 -4.82
CA VAL A 587 17.99 -22.79 -3.74
C VAL A 587 16.71 -22.22 -4.31
N TYR A 588 15.60 -22.82 -3.94
CA TYR A 588 14.25 -22.51 -4.42
C TYR A 588 13.45 -21.84 -3.31
N LEU A 589 12.89 -20.67 -3.61
CA LEU A 589 12.08 -19.86 -2.71
C LEU A 589 10.65 -19.80 -3.28
N PRO A 590 9.71 -20.60 -2.75
CA PRO A 590 8.41 -20.75 -3.37
C PRO A 590 7.57 -19.49 -3.39
N ASN A 591 7.71 -18.61 -2.39
CA ASN A 591 6.89 -17.43 -2.19
C ASN A 591 7.72 -16.19 -1.82
N ILE A 592 7.82 -15.23 -2.73
CA ILE A 592 8.43 -13.92 -2.51
C ILE A 592 7.43 -12.87 -2.99
N THR A 593 7.03 -11.96 -2.12
CA THR A 593 6.11 -10.87 -2.40
C THR A 593 6.81 -9.53 -2.34
N LYS A 594 6.29 -8.59 -3.12
CA LYS A 594 6.54 -7.16 -2.95
C LYS A 594 5.21 -6.48 -2.71
N THR A 595 5.00 -5.95 -1.50
CA THR A 595 3.80 -5.24 -1.06
C THR A 595 2.49 -5.96 -1.47
N LEU A 596 2.44 -7.29 -1.38
CA LEU A 596 1.27 -8.08 -1.82
C LEU A 596 0.12 -7.89 -0.84
N GLY A 597 -1.00 -7.35 -1.31
CA GLY A 597 -2.09 -6.86 -0.47
C GLY A 597 -2.05 -5.35 -0.21
N GLY A 598 -1.26 -4.58 -0.97
CA GLY A 598 -1.17 -3.12 -0.88
C GLY A 598 0.07 -2.62 -0.13
N ALA A 599 0.11 -1.32 0.21
CA ALA A 599 1.30 -0.66 0.77
C ALA A 599 1.78 -1.26 2.11
N ASP A 600 0.86 -1.75 2.95
CA ASP A 600 1.14 -2.50 4.19
C ASP A 600 1.02 -4.02 4.00
N GLY A 601 0.93 -4.47 2.75
CA GLY A 601 0.86 -5.88 2.39
C GLY A 601 2.19 -6.60 2.61
N TRP A 602 2.21 -7.90 2.28
CA TRP A 602 3.35 -8.77 2.53
C TRP A 602 4.65 -8.24 1.90
N ASP A 603 5.64 -8.00 2.75
CA ASP A 603 7.06 -7.85 2.42
C ASP A 603 7.76 -9.17 2.70
N THR A 604 8.69 -9.57 1.81
CA THR A 604 9.42 -10.83 1.98
C THR A 604 10.94 -10.71 1.81
N PRO A 605 11.66 -10.12 2.77
CA PRO A 605 13.10 -10.14 2.75
C PRO A 605 13.63 -11.57 2.66
N LEU A 606 14.53 -11.81 1.69
CA LEU A 606 15.20 -13.09 1.51
C LEU A 606 16.68 -12.96 1.85
N ILE A 607 17.18 -13.86 2.67
CA ILE A 607 18.54 -13.81 3.23
C ILE A 607 19.28 -15.09 2.83
N ILE A 608 20.35 -14.93 2.05
CA ILE A 608 21.14 -16.03 1.46
C ILE A 608 22.52 -16.07 2.11
N GLN A 609 22.89 -17.19 2.72
CA GLN A 609 24.22 -17.41 3.30
C GLN A 609 25.09 -18.27 2.40
N ASN A 610 26.36 -17.88 2.21
CA ASN A 610 27.38 -18.75 1.64
C ASN A 610 27.92 -19.72 2.71
N THR A 611 27.71 -21.01 2.47
CA THR A 611 28.11 -22.11 3.38
C THR A 611 29.41 -22.79 2.98
N GLY A 612 30.02 -22.38 1.87
CA GLY A 612 31.30 -22.93 1.42
C GLY A 612 32.51 -22.20 1.99
N SER A 613 33.69 -22.61 1.52
CA SER A 613 35.00 -22.09 1.94
C SER A 613 35.57 -21.03 0.99
N VAL A 614 34.89 -20.72 -0.11
CA VAL A 614 35.31 -19.73 -1.11
C VAL A 614 34.19 -18.73 -1.37
N ALA A 615 34.54 -17.52 -1.84
CA ALA A 615 33.54 -16.55 -2.23
C ALA A 615 32.71 -17.06 -3.43
N THR A 616 31.42 -16.73 -3.46
CA THR A 616 30.47 -17.22 -4.47
C THR A 616 29.77 -16.07 -5.18
N THR A 617 29.40 -16.29 -6.43
CA THR A 617 28.50 -15.39 -7.17
C THR A 617 27.10 -15.95 -7.13
N LEU A 618 26.11 -15.11 -6.82
CA LEU A 618 24.70 -15.48 -6.84
C LEU A 618 24.03 -15.01 -8.12
N GLN A 619 23.08 -15.79 -8.63
CA GLN A 619 22.09 -15.36 -9.61
C GLN A 619 20.69 -15.59 -9.05
N LEU A 620 19.89 -14.54 -8.92
CA LEU A 620 18.50 -14.62 -8.48
C LEU A 620 17.60 -14.47 -9.71
N SER A 621 16.68 -15.40 -9.94
CA SER A 621 15.69 -15.36 -11.03
C SER A 621 14.28 -15.33 -10.45
N PHE A 622 13.57 -14.22 -10.65
CA PHE A 622 12.22 -13.99 -10.13
C PHE A 622 11.18 -14.34 -11.20
N TYR A 623 10.31 -15.31 -10.93
CA TYR A 623 9.22 -15.70 -11.82
C TYR A 623 7.88 -15.28 -11.24
N ARG A 624 7.10 -14.48 -11.97
CA ARG A 624 5.78 -14.02 -11.52
C ARG A 624 4.81 -15.19 -11.38
N PHE A 625 3.97 -15.13 -10.35
CA PHE A 625 2.88 -16.09 -10.19
C PHE A 625 1.78 -15.93 -11.25
N SER A 626 1.51 -14.69 -11.69
CA SER A 626 0.40 -14.38 -12.58
C SER A 626 0.49 -15.05 -13.95
N ASP A 627 1.70 -15.13 -14.52
CA ASP A 627 1.93 -15.67 -15.87
C ASP A 627 3.10 -16.68 -15.96
N GLY A 628 3.83 -16.91 -14.86
CA GLY A 628 5.01 -17.79 -14.83
C GLY A 628 6.25 -17.20 -15.53
N ALA A 629 6.19 -15.96 -16.01
CA ALA A 629 7.26 -15.33 -16.76
C ALA A 629 8.39 -14.87 -15.82
N LEU A 630 9.62 -14.92 -16.34
CA LEU A 630 10.79 -14.35 -15.67
C LEU A 630 10.65 -12.82 -15.65
N ALA A 631 10.46 -12.24 -14.46
CA ALA A 631 10.39 -10.79 -14.26
C ALA A 631 11.77 -10.16 -14.36
N VAL A 632 12.68 -10.61 -13.50
CA VAL A 632 14.03 -10.07 -13.42
C VAL A 632 15.04 -11.14 -13.05
N ARG A 633 16.28 -10.90 -13.48
CA ARG A 633 17.44 -11.67 -13.10
C ARG A 633 18.50 -10.74 -12.50
N ARG A 634 18.97 -11.05 -11.30
CA ARG A 634 20.03 -10.29 -10.61
C ARG A 634 21.27 -11.13 -10.42
N VAL A 635 22.43 -10.48 -10.43
CA VAL A 635 23.72 -11.11 -10.17
C VAL A 635 24.40 -10.37 -9.04
N TYR A 636 24.74 -11.10 -7.97
CA TYR A 636 25.48 -10.56 -6.83
C TYR A 636 26.85 -11.26 -6.74
N PRO A 637 27.95 -10.59 -7.11
CA PRO A 637 29.28 -11.19 -7.11
C PRO A 637 29.93 -11.15 -5.72
N GLY A 638 30.73 -12.17 -5.41
CA GLY A 638 31.72 -12.10 -4.33
C GLY A 638 31.17 -12.24 -2.90
N LEU A 639 30.05 -12.93 -2.71
CA LEU A 639 29.56 -13.25 -1.37
C LEU A 639 30.58 -14.13 -0.64
N GLY A 640 31.19 -13.61 0.44
CA GLY A 640 32.26 -14.27 1.17
C GLY A 640 31.84 -15.55 1.91
N PRO A 641 32.77 -16.46 2.23
CA PRO A 641 32.50 -17.64 3.07
C PRO A 641 31.86 -17.26 4.42
N GLY A 642 30.79 -17.96 4.81
CA GLY A 642 30.10 -17.75 6.09
C GLY A 642 29.25 -16.48 6.17
N THR A 643 29.30 -15.59 5.16
CA THR A 643 28.55 -14.33 5.12
C THR A 643 27.21 -14.49 4.43
N SER A 644 26.32 -13.52 4.64
CA SER A 644 24.98 -13.51 4.07
C SER A 644 24.73 -12.25 3.23
N TYR A 645 23.80 -12.36 2.28
CA TYR A 645 23.26 -11.29 1.43
C TYR A 645 21.75 -11.22 1.66
N ALA A 646 21.21 -10.03 1.86
CA ALA A 646 19.78 -9.80 1.99
C ALA A 646 19.29 -9.02 0.78
N ASP A 647 18.21 -9.49 0.18
CA ASP A 647 17.44 -8.78 -0.84
C ASP A 647 16.07 -8.46 -0.22
N ILE A 648 15.67 -7.19 -0.32
CA ILE A 648 14.42 -6.69 0.28
C ILE A 648 13.53 -6.29 -0.89
N PRO A 649 12.57 -7.14 -1.31
CA PRO A 649 11.72 -6.88 -2.47
C PRO A 649 11.05 -5.51 -2.45
N ASN A 650 10.66 -5.02 -1.28
CA ASN A 650 10.05 -3.69 -1.13
C ASN A 650 10.99 -2.52 -1.49
N LEU A 651 12.31 -2.72 -1.45
CA LEU A 651 13.30 -1.73 -1.89
C LEU A 651 13.67 -1.86 -3.37
N ASP A 652 13.21 -2.93 -4.03
CA ASP A 652 13.58 -3.23 -5.41
C ASP A 652 12.78 -2.39 -6.41
N THR A 653 13.44 -1.60 -7.22
CA THR A 653 12.76 -0.72 -8.20
C THR A 653 12.32 -1.44 -9.48
N ASP A 654 12.83 -2.66 -9.71
CA ASP A 654 12.63 -3.49 -10.91
C ASP A 654 11.57 -4.59 -10.74
N LEU A 655 11.08 -4.81 -9.52
CA LEU A 655 9.92 -5.66 -9.23
C LEU A 655 8.64 -4.80 -9.15
N ALA A 656 7.57 -5.29 -9.76
CA ALA A 656 6.25 -4.70 -9.61
C ALA A 656 5.76 -4.82 -8.16
N ASN A 657 5.14 -3.76 -7.65
CA ASN A 657 4.41 -3.76 -6.39
C ASN A 657 3.19 -4.67 -6.47
N ASP A 658 2.65 -5.06 -5.32
CA ASP A 658 1.47 -5.91 -5.17
C ASP A 658 1.58 -7.18 -6.02
N THR A 659 2.76 -7.79 -5.97
CA THR A 659 3.09 -8.92 -6.85
C THR A 659 3.76 -10.03 -6.07
N GLN A 660 3.38 -11.25 -6.42
CA GLN A 660 3.95 -12.49 -5.91
C GLN A 660 4.84 -13.15 -6.95
N TYR A 661 5.98 -13.66 -6.49
CA TYR A 661 7.04 -14.27 -7.26
C TYR A 661 7.48 -15.58 -6.62
N SER A 662 7.98 -16.47 -7.46
CA SER A 662 8.82 -17.58 -7.04
C SER A 662 10.24 -17.27 -7.44
N VAL A 663 11.22 -17.59 -6.61
CA VAL A 663 12.62 -17.24 -6.88
C VAL A 663 13.47 -18.50 -6.95
N VAL A 664 14.37 -18.51 -7.92
CA VAL A 664 15.43 -19.51 -8.05
C VAL A 664 16.76 -18.80 -7.86
N VAL A 665 17.50 -19.21 -6.82
CA VAL A 665 18.82 -18.68 -6.48
C VAL A 665 19.86 -19.71 -6.88
N GLU A 666 20.73 -19.36 -7.82
CA GLU A 666 21.88 -20.19 -8.21
C GLU A 666 23.16 -19.58 -7.65
N SER A 667 24.06 -20.43 -7.17
CA SER A 667 25.39 -20.02 -6.71
C SER A 667 26.49 -20.63 -7.56
N TYR A 668 27.59 -19.90 -7.76
CA TYR A 668 28.73 -20.30 -8.58
C TYR A 668 30.01 -20.24 -7.75
N GLY A 669 30.55 -21.41 -7.40
CA GLY A 669 31.78 -21.60 -6.64
C GLY A 669 31.59 -22.20 -5.25
N ALA A 670 30.47 -21.93 -4.58
CA ALA A 670 30.19 -22.42 -3.23
C ALA A 670 28.71 -22.74 -2.99
N PRO A 671 28.38 -23.69 -2.08
CA PRO A 671 27.01 -23.98 -1.66
C PRO A 671 26.40 -22.83 -0.85
N ILE A 672 25.08 -22.68 -0.95
CA ILE A 672 24.31 -21.62 -0.26
C ILE A 672 23.09 -22.17 0.46
N VAL A 673 22.63 -21.47 1.48
CA VAL A 673 21.31 -21.68 2.11
C VAL A 673 20.55 -20.36 2.14
N SER A 674 19.24 -20.38 2.32
CA SER A 674 18.45 -19.15 2.37
C SER A 674 17.30 -19.28 3.34
N VAL A 675 16.97 -18.20 4.04
CA VAL A 675 15.71 -18.03 4.77
C VAL A 675 14.92 -16.91 4.11
N VAL A 676 13.60 -16.96 4.19
CA VAL A 676 12.70 -15.89 3.77
C VAL A 676 11.86 -15.52 4.97
N ASN A 677 11.86 -14.24 5.31
CA ASN A 677 10.96 -13.67 6.29
C ASN A 677 9.78 -13.08 5.54
N GLU A 678 8.57 -13.23 6.07
CA GLU A 678 7.33 -12.73 5.48
C GLU A 678 6.68 -11.86 6.56
N THR A 679 6.50 -10.57 6.29
CA THR A 679 5.91 -9.64 7.26
C THR A 679 4.81 -8.82 6.61
N GLU A 680 3.72 -8.59 7.33
CA GLU A 680 2.64 -7.69 6.89
C GLU A 680 2.10 -6.84 8.04
N GLY A 681 1.41 -5.76 7.68
CA GLY A 681 0.68 -4.93 8.61
C GLY A 681 1.57 -4.09 9.54
N SER A 682 0.94 -3.47 10.53
CA SER A 682 1.61 -2.63 11.52
C SER A 682 0.86 -2.61 12.85
N GLY A 683 1.55 -2.20 13.93
CA GLY A 683 0.97 -2.09 15.26
C GLY A 683 0.35 -3.41 15.74
N ALA A 684 -0.91 -3.36 16.20
CA ALA A 684 -1.61 -4.54 16.71
C ALA A 684 -1.93 -5.59 15.62
N ARG A 685 -1.86 -5.24 14.34
CA ARG A 685 -2.13 -6.13 13.21
C ARG A 685 -0.88 -6.60 12.49
N PHE A 686 0.30 -6.29 13.02
CA PHE A 686 1.57 -6.79 12.48
C PHE A 686 1.59 -8.31 12.56
N GLN A 687 2.08 -8.97 11.51
CA GLN A 687 2.31 -10.42 11.46
C GLN A 687 3.69 -10.71 10.89
N ALA A 688 4.33 -11.75 11.41
CA ALA A 688 5.62 -12.24 10.95
C ALA A 688 5.58 -13.75 10.75
N LEU A 689 6.16 -14.23 9.66
CA LEU A 689 6.29 -15.65 9.32
C LEU A 689 7.68 -15.87 8.72
N SER A 690 8.19 -17.10 8.77
CA SER A 690 9.46 -17.41 8.11
C SER A 690 9.47 -18.83 7.55
N TYR A 691 10.17 -19.03 6.45
CA TYR A 691 10.40 -20.35 5.89
C TYR A 691 11.82 -20.50 5.35
N SER A 692 12.26 -21.76 5.23
CA SER A 692 13.59 -22.10 4.73
C SER A 692 13.56 -22.34 3.23
N GLY A 693 14.50 -21.75 2.49
CA GLY A 693 14.72 -22.04 1.07
C GLY A 693 15.15 -23.49 0.85
N ALA A 694 14.65 -24.09 -0.23
CA ALA A 694 14.87 -25.51 -0.51
C ALA A 694 16.05 -25.73 -1.47
N ALA A 695 17.04 -26.53 -1.06
CA ALA A 695 18.17 -26.90 -1.93
C ALA A 695 17.84 -28.00 -2.95
N GLY A 696 16.63 -28.55 -2.89
CA GLY A 696 16.12 -29.64 -3.71
C GLY A 696 14.67 -29.96 -3.34
N GLY A 697 14.09 -30.96 -3.98
CA GLY A 697 12.69 -31.34 -3.77
C GLY A 697 12.46 -32.84 -3.90
N ALA A 698 11.21 -33.27 -3.79
CA ALA A 698 10.82 -34.66 -3.91
C ALA A 698 9.58 -34.81 -4.80
N THR A 699 9.42 -35.98 -5.41
CA THR A 699 8.18 -36.34 -6.13
C THR A 699 7.04 -36.69 -5.19
N THR A 700 7.30 -36.75 -3.89
CA THR A 700 6.27 -36.87 -2.85
C THR A 700 6.59 -35.93 -1.71
N VAL A 701 5.63 -35.07 -1.35
CA VAL A 701 5.76 -34.10 -0.26
C VAL A 701 4.58 -34.23 0.68
N TYR A 702 4.87 -34.19 1.97
CA TYR A 702 3.92 -34.42 3.06
C TYR A 702 3.64 -33.09 3.76
N LEU A 703 2.36 -32.74 3.88
CA LEU A 703 1.88 -31.60 4.66
C LEU A 703 1.05 -32.15 5.83
N PRO A 704 1.63 -32.25 7.04
CA PRO A 704 0.94 -32.90 8.15
C PRO A 704 -0.35 -32.20 8.60
N ASN A 705 -0.46 -30.89 8.37
CA ASN A 705 -1.58 -30.08 8.81
C ASN A 705 -1.95 -29.00 7.78
N VAL A 706 -3.10 -29.16 7.12
CA VAL A 706 -3.72 -28.13 6.29
C VAL A 706 -5.15 -27.91 6.79
N THR A 707 -5.49 -26.69 7.15
CA THR A 707 -6.81 -26.36 7.68
C THR A 707 -7.65 -25.58 6.68
N ARG A 708 -8.97 -25.81 6.76
CA ARG A 708 -9.98 -24.91 6.20
C ARG A 708 -10.91 -24.47 7.32
N ARG A 709 -10.85 -23.19 7.70
CA ARG A 709 -11.64 -22.53 8.74
C ARG A 709 -11.69 -23.31 10.05
N PHE A 710 -10.57 -23.91 10.45
CA PHE A 710 -10.49 -24.74 11.65
C PHE A 710 -9.83 -23.95 12.77
N PHE A 711 -10.57 -23.68 13.85
CA PHE A 711 -10.16 -22.74 14.92
C PHE A 711 -9.75 -21.35 14.41
N GLY A 712 -10.36 -20.90 13.31
CA GLY A 712 -10.05 -19.63 12.65
C GLY A 712 -8.84 -19.67 11.71
N TYR A 713 -8.12 -20.79 11.61
CA TYR A 713 -6.99 -20.93 10.69
C TYR A 713 -7.40 -21.46 9.32
N ASP A 714 -6.81 -20.86 8.30
CA ASP A 714 -6.75 -21.33 6.92
C ASP A 714 -5.28 -21.50 6.53
N THR A 715 -4.94 -22.60 5.82
CA THR A 715 -3.54 -22.93 5.48
C THR A 715 -3.28 -23.00 3.96
N PRO A 716 -3.20 -21.85 3.27
CA PRO A 716 -2.62 -21.78 1.95
C PRO A 716 -1.27 -22.50 1.87
N PHE A 717 -1.03 -23.19 0.76
CA PHE A 717 0.29 -23.76 0.48
C PHE A 717 0.72 -23.50 -0.95
N ILE A 718 2.00 -23.22 -1.10
CA ILE A 718 2.66 -22.82 -2.33
C ILE A 718 3.60 -23.94 -2.75
N VAL A 719 3.39 -24.49 -3.94
CA VAL A 719 4.20 -25.56 -4.51
C VAL A 719 5.09 -24.97 -5.58
N GLN A 720 6.40 -25.24 -5.54
CA GLN A 720 7.35 -24.85 -6.59
C GLN A 720 7.92 -26.09 -7.26
N ASP A 721 7.96 -26.08 -8.60
CA ASP A 721 8.63 -27.10 -9.40
C ASP A 721 10.14 -26.87 -9.37
N VAL A 722 10.88 -27.86 -8.87
CA VAL A 722 12.35 -27.83 -8.80
C VAL A 722 12.98 -28.83 -9.76
N GLY A 723 12.18 -29.45 -10.62
CA GLY A 723 12.62 -30.32 -11.70
C GLY A 723 12.98 -29.58 -12.98
N PRO A 724 13.59 -30.27 -13.96
CA PRO A 724 13.99 -29.68 -15.24
C PRO A 724 12.87 -29.60 -16.28
N SER A 725 11.66 -30.08 -15.97
CA SER A 725 10.51 -30.15 -16.89
C SER A 725 9.23 -29.82 -16.14
N ALA A 726 8.13 -29.51 -16.83
CA ALA A 726 6.89 -29.12 -16.17
C ALA A 726 6.36 -30.21 -15.21
N ALA A 727 6.11 -29.82 -13.96
CA ALA A 727 5.49 -30.67 -12.94
C ALA A 727 3.97 -30.74 -13.14
N THR A 728 3.42 -31.96 -13.05
CA THR A 728 2.01 -32.20 -12.76
C THR A 728 1.93 -32.79 -11.36
N VAL A 729 1.22 -32.10 -10.48
CA VAL A 729 1.12 -32.43 -9.06
C VAL A 729 -0.32 -32.81 -8.74
N THR A 730 -0.50 -33.90 -8.01
CA THR A 730 -1.78 -34.29 -7.38
C THR A 730 -1.67 -34.10 -5.88
N ALA A 731 -2.42 -33.16 -5.32
CA ALA A 731 -2.57 -32.97 -3.88
C ALA A 731 -3.76 -33.79 -3.38
N SER A 732 -3.49 -34.73 -2.47
CA SER A 732 -4.49 -35.65 -1.89
C SER A 732 -4.76 -35.28 -0.44
N PHE A 733 -5.93 -34.72 -0.16
CA PHE A 733 -6.40 -34.32 1.16
C PHE A 733 -7.15 -35.47 1.83
N THR A 734 -6.80 -35.78 3.07
CA THR A 734 -7.52 -36.73 3.93
C THR A 734 -7.74 -36.09 5.29
N SER A 735 -9.00 -35.96 5.73
CA SER A 735 -9.30 -35.43 7.06
C SER A 735 -8.72 -36.31 8.15
N PHE A 736 -8.44 -35.76 9.32
CA PHE A 736 -7.78 -36.51 10.42
C PHE A 736 -8.63 -37.68 10.94
N ASP A 737 -9.95 -37.61 10.81
CA ASP A 737 -10.87 -38.73 11.10
C ASP A 737 -10.96 -39.77 9.95
N GLY A 738 -10.32 -39.48 8.81
CA GLY A 738 -10.30 -40.32 7.61
C GLY A 738 -11.59 -40.33 6.79
N THR A 739 -12.63 -39.58 7.20
CA THR A 739 -13.97 -39.66 6.62
C THR A 739 -14.16 -38.80 5.36
N LYS A 740 -13.37 -37.73 5.22
CA LYS A 740 -13.42 -36.80 4.08
C LYS A 740 -12.14 -36.92 3.27
N ARG A 741 -12.28 -36.99 1.95
CA ARG A 741 -11.17 -37.04 1.00
C ARG A 741 -11.44 -36.16 -0.19
N MET A 742 -10.39 -35.53 -0.68
CA MET A 742 -10.45 -34.67 -1.85
C MET A 742 -9.10 -34.72 -2.56
N ASN A 743 -9.12 -34.78 -3.89
CA ASN A 743 -7.91 -34.68 -4.69
C ASN A 743 -8.04 -33.49 -5.63
N MET A 744 -6.94 -32.78 -5.86
CA MET A 744 -6.85 -31.76 -6.90
C MET A 744 -5.51 -31.85 -7.60
N ASN A 745 -5.49 -31.32 -8.83
CA ASN A 745 -4.29 -31.26 -9.64
C ASN A 745 -3.87 -29.81 -9.86
N LEU A 746 -2.57 -29.58 -9.90
CA LEU A 746 -1.96 -28.33 -10.30
C LEU A 746 -0.75 -28.63 -11.21
N SER A 747 -0.44 -27.68 -12.09
CA SER A 747 0.69 -27.79 -13.00
C SER A 747 1.49 -26.49 -12.99
N MET A 748 2.81 -26.60 -13.02
CA MET A 748 3.69 -25.43 -13.10
C MET A 748 4.93 -25.76 -13.93
N LEU A 749 5.57 -24.71 -14.47
CA LEU A 749 6.81 -24.84 -15.21
C LEU A 749 8.02 -24.89 -14.26
N PRO A 750 9.19 -25.37 -14.72
CA PRO A 750 10.41 -25.41 -13.91
C PRO A 750 10.75 -24.08 -13.24
N GLY A 751 10.97 -24.09 -11.92
CA GLY A 751 11.28 -22.91 -11.13
C GLY A 751 10.07 -22.01 -10.80
N ARG A 752 8.87 -22.34 -11.28
CA ARG A 752 7.64 -21.57 -11.04
C ARG A 752 6.84 -22.21 -9.91
N SER A 753 6.07 -21.38 -9.23
CA SER A 753 5.15 -21.83 -8.21
C SER A 753 3.69 -21.80 -8.65
N ALA A 754 2.87 -22.56 -7.95
CA ALA A 754 1.42 -22.47 -7.96
C ALA A 754 0.90 -22.58 -6.52
N VAL A 755 -0.23 -21.95 -6.24
CA VAL A 755 -0.82 -21.88 -4.91
C VAL A 755 -2.08 -22.74 -4.83
N VAL A 756 -2.29 -23.35 -3.67
CA VAL A 756 -3.56 -23.93 -3.27
C VAL A 756 -4.02 -23.20 -2.02
N ASP A 757 -5.12 -22.48 -2.14
CA ASP A 757 -5.81 -21.86 -1.01
C ASP A 757 -6.99 -22.74 -0.60
N PRO A 758 -6.97 -23.36 0.60
CA PRO A 758 -8.09 -24.16 1.09
C PRO A 758 -9.44 -23.43 1.11
N ASP A 759 -9.45 -22.11 1.29
CA ASP A 759 -10.66 -21.29 1.31
C ASP A 759 -11.33 -21.25 -0.08
N ALA A 760 -10.53 -21.08 -1.14
CA ALA A 760 -10.97 -21.05 -2.52
C ALA A 760 -11.12 -22.45 -3.16
N THR A 761 -10.62 -23.49 -2.51
CA THR A 761 -10.58 -24.85 -3.07
C THR A 761 -11.93 -25.56 -2.91
N VAL A 762 -12.65 -25.72 -4.03
CA VAL A 762 -13.94 -26.42 -4.07
C VAL A 762 -13.81 -27.88 -3.62
N GLY A 763 -14.69 -28.31 -2.71
CA GLY A 763 -14.77 -29.70 -2.23
C GLY A 763 -14.11 -29.93 -0.87
N LEU A 764 -13.34 -28.97 -0.35
CA LEU A 764 -12.93 -28.98 1.04
C LEU A 764 -14.07 -28.50 1.95
N ILE A 765 -14.14 -29.06 3.15
CA ILE A 765 -15.18 -28.78 4.14
C ILE A 765 -14.66 -27.83 5.22
N ASP A 766 -15.43 -26.80 5.53
CA ASP A 766 -15.17 -25.85 6.62
C ASP A 766 -15.04 -26.57 7.97
N GLY A 767 -14.26 -25.99 8.89
CA GLY A 767 -14.03 -26.54 10.22
C GLY A 767 -13.32 -27.89 10.18
N THR A 768 -12.51 -28.15 9.15
CA THR A 768 -11.84 -29.45 8.98
C THR A 768 -10.33 -29.29 8.86
N GLN A 769 -9.63 -30.21 9.50
CA GLN A 769 -8.18 -30.36 9.47
C GLN A 769 -7.82 -31.57 8.59
N TYR A 770 -6.89 -31.38 7.66
CA TYR A 770 -6.47 -32.37 6.67
C TYR A 770 -4.98 -32.67 6.79
N SER A 771 -4.65 -33.94 6.57
CA SER A 771 -3.33 -34.37 6.12
C SER A 771 -3.30 -34.31 4.59
N VAL A 772 -2.22 -33.79 4.01
CA VAL A 772 -2.09 -33.72 2.55
C VAL A 772 -0.84 -34.47 2.11
N VAL A 773 -0.99 -35.27 1.06
CA VAL A 773 0.12 -35.92 0.34
C VAL A 773 0.12 -35.40 -1.08
N LEU A 774 1.19 -34.72 -1.47
CA LEU A 774 1.42 -34.30 -2.84
C LEU A 774 2.23 -35.37 -3.56
N THR A 775 1.81 -35.76 -4.75
CA THR A 775 2.59 -36.61 -5.66
C THR A 775 2.81 -35.86 -6.96
N SER A 776 4.01 -35.95 -7.54
CA SER A 776 4.40 -35.14 -8.69
C SER A 776 5.21 -35.93 -9.71
N THR A 777 5.06 -35.57 -10.98
CA THR A 777 5.88 -36.07 -12.08
C THR A 777 7.33 -35.55 -12.05
N GLN A 778 7.58 -34.50 -11.26
CA GLN A 778 8.89 -33.85 -11.10
C GLN A 778 9.15 -33.55 -9.61
N PRO A 779 10.40 -33.42 -9.17
CA PRO A 779 10.69 -32.95 -7.82
C PRO A 779 10.03 -31.60 -7.54
N ILE A 780 9.35 -31.47 -6.41
CA ILE A 780 8.73 -30.23 -5.95
C ILE A 780 9.17 -29.88 -4.52
N THR A 781 9.09 -28.61 -4.18
CA THR A 781 9.15 -28.12 -2.80
C THR A 781 7.86 -27.39 -2.46
N VAL A 782 7.52 -27.30 -1.17
CA VAL A 782 6.28 -26.67 -0.70
C VAL A 782 6.56 -25.80 0.52
N VAL A 783 5.88 -24.67 0.60
CA VAL A 783 5.77 -23.82 1.81
C VAL A 783 4.30 -23.65 2.14
N LEU A 784 3.95 -23.67 3.42
CA LEU A 784 2.60 -23.39 3.89
C LEU A 784 2.60 -22.06 4.63
N ASN A 785 1.62 -21.21 4.37
CA ASN A 785 1.41 -19.96 5.08
C ASN A 785 0.03 -20.02 5.75
N ALA A 786 0.00 -20.37 7.03
CA ALA A 786 -1.24 -20.44 7.79
C ALA A 786 -1.60 -19.07 8.37
N HIS A 787 -2.86 -18.68 8.23
CA HIS A 787 -3.36 -17.40 8.76
C HIS A 787 -4.60 -17.64 9.59
N ASN A 788 -4.67 -16.95 10.73
CA ASN A 788 -5.88 -16.76 11.51
C ASN A 788 -6.28 -15.30 11.45
N LYS A 789 -7.37 -15.02 10.74
CA LYS A 789 -7.82 -13.66 10.41
C LYS A 789 -8.66 -13.00 11.51
N ASN A 790 -8.70 -13.57 12.71
CA ASN A 790 -9.28 -12.89 13.87
C ASN A 790 -8.55 -11.57 14.14
N ASP A 791 -9.13 -10.66 14.91
CA ASP A 791 -8.49 -9.39 15.28
C ASP A 791 -8.03 -9.43 16.76
N PRO A 792 -6.73 -9.30 17.06
CA PRO A 792 -5.60 -9.17 16.13
C PRO A 792 -5.25 -10.49 15.41
N PRO A 793 -4.75 -10.43 14.16
CA PRO A 793 -4.44 -11.62 13.39
C PRO A 793 -3.13 -12.26 13.83
N VAL A 794 -3.04 -13.57 13.63
CA VAL A 794 -1.82 -14.37 13.89
C VAL A 794 -1.58 -15.32 12.73
N GLY A 795 -0.33 -15.70 12.47
CA GLY A 795 0.00 -16.62 11.39
C GLY A 795 1.28 -17.38 11.63
N TYR A 796 1.52 -18.43 10.84
CA TYR A 796 2.82 -19.10 10.81
C TYR A 796 3.16 -19.63 9.42
N SER A 797 4.44 -19.88 9.17
CA SER A 797 4.89 -20.58 7.96
C SER A 797 5.73 -21.80 8.30
N HIS A 798 5.73 -22.81 7.43
CA HIS A 798 6.69 -23.90 7.49
C HIS A 798 6.86 -24.58 6.12
N ASN A 799 7.97 -25.30 5.94
CA ASN A 799 8.21 -26.10 4.75
C ASN A 799 7.39 -27.40 4.75
N GLY A 800 7.01 -27.86 3.56
CA GLY A 800 6.55 -29.22 3.33
C GLY A 800 7.69 -30.23 3.49
N ILE A 801 7.35 -31.43 3.94
CA ILE A 801 8.34 -32.44 4.33
C ILE A 801 8.55 -33.41 3.15
N THR A 802 9.79 -33.47 2.64
CA THR A 802 10.15 -34.23 1.42
C THR A 802 10.58 -35.67 1.70
N ALA A 803 10.89 -36.01 2.95
CA ALA A 803 11.25 -37.36 3.37
C ALA A 803 10.85 -37.59 4.83
N GLY A 804 10.25 -38.76 5.11
CA GLY A 804 10.00 -39.20 6.48
C GLY A 804 11.22 -39.87 7.11
N ALA A 805 11.28 -39.88 8.44
CA ALA A 805 12.30 -40.57 9.22
C ALA A 805 11.67 -41.40 10.34
N THR A 806 12.38 -42.41 10.84
CA THR A 806 11.95 -43.19 12.02
C THR A 806 12.30 -42.50 13.34
N THR A 807 13.14 -41.45 13.30
CA THR A 807 13.46 -40.60 14.44
C THR A 807 13.51 -39.14 14.00
N LEU A 808 12.77 -38.29 14.70
CA LEU A 808 12.71 -36.84 14.46
C LEU A 808 13.04 -36.08 15.75
N TYR A 809 13.59 -34.88 15.59
CA TYR A 809 13.96 -33.98 16.68
C TYR A 809 13.32 -32.61 16.45
N ALA A 810 12.80 -32.03 17.53
CA ALA A 810 12.19 -30.70 17.55
C ALA A 810 12.71 -29.94 18.78
N PRO A 811 13.44 -28.81 18.61
CA PRO A 811 14.16 -28.19 19.73
C PRO A 811 13.27 -27.60 20.82
N TYR A 812 12.02 -27.25 20.50
CA TYR A 812 11.15 -26.51 21.42
C TYR A 812 9.67 -26.89 21.32
N VAL A 813 9.11 -27.37 22.43
CA VAL A 813 7.69 -27.60 22.64
C VAL A 813 7.30 -26.92 23.95
N VAL A 814 6.17 -26.24 23.96
CA VAL A 814 5.72 -25.54 25.16
C VAL A 814 4.29 -25.88 25.56
N LYS A 815 4.05 -25.79 26.86
CA LYS A 815 2.72 -25.80 27.44
C LYS A 815 2.61 -24.74 28.53
N SER A 816 1.59 -23.89 28.40
CA SER A 816 1.29 -22.82 29.36
C SER A 816 2.48 -21.86 29.59
N ALA A 817 3.19 -21.48 28.53
CA ALA A 817 4.20 -20.42 28.59
C ALA A 817 3.59 -19.05 28.90
N PRO A 818 4.42 -18.03 29.23
CA PRO A 818 4.01 -16.63 29.17
C PRO A 818 3.25 -16.33 27.87
N GLY A 819 2.15 -15.57 27.95
CA GLY A 819 1.27 -15.32 26.79
C GLY A 819 0.29 -16.45 26.45
N GLY A 820 0.27 -17.55 27.22
CA GLY A 820 -0.68 -18.65 27.04
C GLY A 820 -0.33 -19.61 25.90
N MET A 821 0.92 -19.61 25.44
CA MET A 821 1.37 -20.46 24.33
C MET A 821 1.34 -21.96 24.68
N ASN A 822 0.91 -22.75 23.69
CA ASN A 822 0.90 -24.21 23.71
C ASN A 822 1.30 -24.76 22.33
N SER A 823 1.93 -25.92 22.29
CA SER A 823 2.40 -26.53 21.05
C SER A 823 1.65 -27.81 20.67
N PRO A 824 0.62 -27.76 19.81
CA PRO A 824 0.19 -28.96 19.10
C PRO A 824 1.32 -29.59 18.29
N ILE A 825 1.46 -30.91 18.42
CA ILE A 825 2.43 -31.73 17.70
C ILE A 825 1.66 -32.62 16.73
N VAL A 826 1.86 -32.42 15.43
CA VAL A 826 1.16 -33.17 14.38
C VAL A 826 2.14 -34.12 13.71
N VAL A 827 1.80 -35.40 13.68
CA VAL A 827 2.63 -36.47 13.07
C VAL A 827 1.86 -37.12 11.92
N GLN A 828 2.45 -37.12 10.74
CA GLN A 828 1.95 -37.80 9.54
C GLN A 828 2.74 -39.08 9.27
N ASN A 829 2.03 -40.16 8.96
CA ASN A 829 2.66 -41.40 8.50
C ASN A 829 3.02 -41.31 7.02
N THR A 830 4.30 -41.40 6.70
CA THR A 830 4.80 -41.34 5.32
C THR A 830 4.99 -42.72 4.68
N GLY A 831 4.89 -43.80 5.47
CA GLY A 831 5.03 -45.18 5.03
C GLY A 831 3.71 -45.83 4.59
N GLY A 832 3.81 -46.99 3.94
CA GLY A 832 2.65 -47.72 3.38
C GLY A 832 1.83 -48.56 4.36
N SER A 833 2.23 -48.65 5.64
CA SER A 833 1.56 -49.44 6.68
C SER A 833 1.26 -48.57 7.90
N PRO A 834 0.20 -48.83 8.67
CA PRO A 834 -0.08 -48.09 9.91
C PRO A 834 1.12 -48.09 10.87
N VAL A 835 1.40 -46.93 11.49
CA VAL A 835 2.55 -46.74 12.37
C VAL A 835 2.13 -46.18 13.73
N ALA A 836 2.87 -46.53 14.78
CA ALA A 836 2.78 -45.86 16.07
C ALA A 836 3.98 -44.93 16.25
N ALA A 837 3.73 -43.68 16.67
CA ALA A 837 4.77 -42.69 16.94
C ALA A 837 4.84 -42.39 18.45
N THR A 838 6.02 -42.54 19.04
CA THR A 838 6.31 -42.25 20.43
C THR A 838 6.94 -40.86 20.53
N LEU A 839 6.26 -39.95 21.22
CA LEU A 839 6.73 -38.60 21.55
C LEU A 839 7.44 -38.64 22.91
N GLU A 840 8.74 -38.36 22.94
CA GLU A 840 9.54 -38.19 24.17
C GLU A 840 9.78 -36.69 24.38
N LEU A 841 9.17 -36.12 25.43
CA LEU A 841 9.32 -34.70 25.80
C LEU A 841 10.21 -34.58 27.05
N THR A 842 11.41 -34.06 26.87
CA THR A 842 12.39 -33.82 27.94
C THR A 842 12.34 -32.36 28.34
N PRO A 843 12.31 -31.97 29.62
CA PRO A 843 12.46 -30.57 30.02
C PRO A 843 13.69 -29.92 29.37
N LEU A 844 13.62 -28.65 28.96
CA LEU A 844 14.72 -28.00 28.21
C LEU A 844 16.09 -28.20 28.87
N ALA A 845 16.18 -27.93 30.18
CA ALA A 845 17.41 -28.07 30.97
C ALA A 845 17.89 -29.53 31.19
N GLY A 846 17.23 -30.51 30.56
CA GLY A 846 17.43 -31.94 30.77
C GLY A 846 16.59 -32.51 31.92
N GLY A 847 16.55 -33.84 32.03
CA GLY A 847 15.81 -34.54 33.07
C GLY A 847 15.07 -35.77 32.55
N ALA A 848 14.09 -36.24 33.33
CA ALA A 848 13.26 -37.38 32.93
C ALA A 848 12.25 -36.96 31.86
N ALA A 849 12.26 -37.67 30.72
CA ALA A 849 11.32 -37.44 29.64
C ALA A 849 9.92 -38.00 29.95
N ARG A 850 8.88 -37.29 29.52
CA ARG A 850 7.51 -37.79 29.47
C ARG A 850 7.24 -38.41 28.10
N ARG A 851 6.56 -39.57 28.08
CA ARG A 851 6.31 -40.33 26.85
C ARG A 851 4.83 -40.39 26.52
N PHE A 852 4.49 -40.14 25.26
CA PHE A 852 3.14 -40.27 24.70
C PHE A 852 3.20 -41.10 23.42
N VAL A 853 2.14 -41.85 23.12
CA VAL A 853 2.09 -42.71 21.93
C VAL A 853 0.87 -42.38 21.07
N LEU A 854 1.11 -41.84 19.89
CA LEU A 854 0.10 -41.73 18.84
C LEU A 854 0.01 -43.09 18.14
N SER A 855 -1.09 -43.80 18.37
CA SER A 855 -1.26 -45.19 17.94
C SER A 855 -1.94 -45.30 16.58
N ALA A 856 -1.48 -46.25 15.75
CA ALA A 856 -2.14 -46.69 14.52
C ALA A 856 -2.44 -45.58 13.49
N ILE A 857 -1.50 -44.65 13.28
CA ILE A 857 -1.60 -43.62 12.24
C ILE A 857 -1.59 -44.31 10.87
N ALA A 858 -2.69 -44.26 10.13
CA ALA A 858 -2.82 -44.89 8.82
C ALA A 858 -1.87 -44.26 7.78
N SER A 859 -1.52 -45.00 6.72
CA SER A 859 -0.67 -44.51 5.63
C SER A 859 -1.19 -43.18 5.05
N GLY A 860 -0.33 -42.15 5.00
CA GLY A 860 -0.66 -40.82 4.51
C GLY A 860 -1.49 -39.96 5.46
N ALA A 861 -2.06 -40.53 6.53
CA ALA A 861 -2.86 -39.82 7.52
C ALA A 861 -1.99 -39.15 8.59
N SER A 862 -2.57 -38.14 9.25
CA SER A 862 -1.96 -37.47 10.41
C SER A 862 -2.70 -37.80 11.71
N SER A 863 -1.99 -37.67 12.82
CA SER A 863 -2.52 -37.67 14.18
C SER A 863 -1.86 -36.54 14.97
N VAL A 864 -2.55 -36.02 15.98
CA VAL A 864 -2.11 -34.85 16.75
C VAL A 864 -2.08 -35.16 18.24
N PHE A 865 -1.02 -34.68 18.91
CA PHE A 865 -1.02 -34.46 20.36
C PHE A 865 -1.03 -32.96 20.62
N ASP A 866 -2.18 -32.44 21.03
CA ASP A 866 -2.32 -31.06 21.49
C ASP A 866 -2.01 -30.99 22.99
N THR A 867 -0.96 -30.27 23.37
CA THR A 867 -0.47 -30.21 24.77
C THR A 867 -1.50 -29.62 25.75
N ARG A 868 -2.53 -28.93 25.25
CA ARG A 868 -3.65 -28.42 26.05
C ARG A 868 -4.55 -29.54 26.57
N PHE A 869 -4.62 -30.68 25.91
CA PHE A 869 -5.58 -31.74 26.19
C PHE A 869 -4.92 -33.06 26.58
N ALA A 870 -5.67 -33.90 27.30
CA ALA A 870 -5.24 -35.26 27.55
C ALA A 870 -5.21 -36.04 26.22
N LEU A 871 -4.14 -36.79 25.99
CA LEU A 871 -3.88 -37.52 24.74
C LEU A 871 -5.12 -38.30 24.26
N GLY A 872 -5.52 -38.04 23.00
CA GLY A 872 -6.66 -38.70 22.36
C GLY A 872 -8.04 -38.17 22.79
N THR A 873 -8.09 -37.05 23.51
CA THR A 873 -9.34 -36.44 23.98
C THR A 873 -9.33 -34.92 23.77
N THR A 874 -10.47 -34.27 24.02
CA THR A 874 -10.59 -32.81 24.14
C THR A 874 -10.68 -32.35 25.61
N GLN A 875 -10.37 -33.24 26.57
CA GLN A 875 -10.42 -32.91 27.99
C GLN A 875 -9.18 -32.11 28.38
N PRO A 876 -9.31 -30.93 29.03
CA PRO A 876 -8.17 -30.13 29.43
C PRO A 876 -7.18 -30.91 30.28
N CYS A 877 -5.90 -30.81 29.93
CA CYS A 877 -4.82 -31.48 30.62
C CYS A 877 -4.35 -30.63 31.81
N VAL A 878 -4.89 -30.91 33.00
CA VAL A 878 -4.66 -30.09 34.22
C VAL A 878 -3.47 -30.58 35.07
N LEU A 879 -3.27 -31.90 35.19
CA LEU A 879 -2.22 -32.50 36.03
C LEU A 879 -1.28 -33.37 35.20
N ASP A 880 0.03 -33.23 35.39
CA ASP A 880 1.04 -34.05 34.71
C ASP A 880 0.83 -35.55 35.00
N GLY A 881 0.93 -36.37 33.97
CA GLY A 881 0.63 -37.80 34.05
C GLY A 881 0.82 -38.55 32.73
N PRO A 882 0.43 -39.84 32.66
CA PRO A 882 0.67 -40.69 31.50
C PRO A 882 0.03 -40.22 30.19
N THR A 883 -1.08 -39.49 30.28
CA THR A 883 -1.83 -38.94 29.12
C THR A 883 -1.82 -37.42 29.10
N CYS A 884 -1.11 -36.79 30.04
CA CYS A 884 -1.21 -35.37 30.33
C CYS A 884 0.18 -34.76 30.50
N LEU A 885 0.59 -33.81 29.65
CA LEU A 885 1.85 -33.09 29.80
C LEU A 885 1.72 -31.99 30.86
N GLY A 886 2.65 -31.91 31.80
CA GLY A 886 2.78 -30.78 32.73
C GLY A 886 3.09 -29.45 32.05
N ALA A 887 2.81 -28.32 32.73
CA ALA A 887 3.22 -27.00 32.25
C ALA A 887 4.75 -26.90 32.23
N GLY A 888 5.30 -26.27 31.19
CA GLY A 888 6.74 -26.11 31.02
C GLY A 888 7.19 -26.09 29.56
N GLU A 889 8.50 -26.08 29.40
CA GLU A 889 9.19 -26.05 28.12
C GLU A 889 10.02 -27.33 27.95
N TYR A 890 9.97 -27.90 26.75
CA TYR A 890 10.47 -29.23 26.46
C TYR A 890 11.22 -29.29 25.12
N ALA A 891 12.24 -30.13 25.06
CA ALA A 891 12.79 -30.64 23.82
C ALA A 891 12.02 -31.91 23.41
N LEU A 892 11.72 -32.07 22.12
CA LEU A 892 10.98 -33.21 21.60
C LEU A 892 11.87 -34.14 20.79
N ARG A 893 11.73 -35.44 21.04
CA ARG A 893 12.20 -36.53 20.18
C ARG A 893 11.04 -37.45 19.84
N ILE A 894 10.84 -37.72 18.55
CA ILE A 894 9.79 -38.63 18.07
C ILE A 894 10.45 -39.89 17.54
N THR A 895 9.95 -41.07 17.92
CA THR A 895 10.41 -42.36 17.37
C THR A 895 9.25 -43.19 16.85
N ALA A 896 9.44 -43.88 15.73
CA ALA A 896 8.43 -44.72 15.10
C ALA A 896 9.04 -45.94 14.44
N THR A 897 8.26 -47.00 14.28
CA THR A 897 8.70 -48.24 13.59
C THR A 897 8.71 -48.11 12.06
N GLY A 898 8.03 -47.09 11.53
CA GLY A 898 8.01 -46.72 10.11
C GLY A 898 8.30 -45.23 9.94
N PRO A 899 8.50 -44.75 8.69
CA PRO A 899 8.89 -43.37 8.44
C PRO A 899 7.71 -42.41 8.71
N ILE A 900 8.00 -41.35 9.46
CA ILE A 900 7.04 -40.31 9.83
C ILE A 900 7.57 -38.92 9.47
N ALA A 901 6.65 -37.98 9.30
CA ALA A 901 6.89 -36.55 9.17
C ALA A 901 6.15 -35.84 10.32
N ALA A 902 6.70 -34.75 10.87
CA ALA A 902 6.04 -34.05 11.96
C ALA A 902 6.31 -32.55 11.96
N ILE A 903 5.35 -31.80 12.47
CA ILE A 903 5.46 -30.35 12.72
C ILE A 903 5.07 -30.06 14.17
N VAL A 904 5.63 -28.97 14.69
CA VAL A 904 5.29 -28.41 16.00
C VAL A 904 4.70 -27.02 15.78
N LEU A 905 3.58 -26.72 16.45
CA LEU A 905 2.81 -25.48 16.26
C LEU A 905 2.73 -24.65 17.55
N PRO A 906 3.81 -23.99 18.04
CA PRO A 906 3.69 -23.09 19.18
C PRO A 906 2.68 -21.98 18.91
N THR A 907 1.53 -22.00 19.58
CA THR A 907 0.42 -21.08 19.29
C THR A 907 -0.22 -20.57 20.58
N GLY A 908 -0.61 -19.30 20.58
CA GLY A 908 -1.29 -18.59 21.67
C GLY A 908 -2.43 -17.72 21.15
N ALA A 909 -2.94 -16.83 21.99
CA ALA A 909 -4.01 -15.90 21.61
C ALA A 909 -3.49 -14.70 20.79
N THR A 910 -2.20 -14.37 20.91
CA THR A 910 -1.58 -13.18 20.33
C THR A 910 -0.40 -13.51 19.43
N THR A 911 -0.05 -14.79 19.28
CA THR A 911 1.05 -15.21 18.43
C THR A 911 0.86 -16.63 17.95
N ALA A 912 1.37 -16.93 16.76
CA ALA A 912 1.35 -18.25 16.19
C ALA A 912 2.68 -18.56 15.49
N ASP A 913 3.06 -19.83 15.50
CA ASP A 913 4.34 -20.25 14.96
C ASP A 913 4.30 -21.70 14.51
N ALA A 914 5.25 -22.07 13.65
CA ALA A 914 5.42 -23.45 13.22
C ALA A 914 6.85 -23.74 12.77
N TYR A 915 7.25 -25.00 12.93
CA TYR A 915 8.42 -25.53 12.28
C TYR A 915 8.33 -27.05 12.14
N SER A 916 9.13 -27.61 11.22
CA SER A 916 9.18 -29.05 11.01
C SER A 916 10.13 -29.72 11.99
N ALA A 917 9.70 -30.82 12.61
CA ALA A 917 10.62 -31.70 13.32
C ALA A 917 11.50 -32.41 12.27
N THR A 918 12.82 -32.44 12.51
CA THR A 918 13.78 -32.88 11.50
C THR A 918 14.48 -34.18 11.89
N GLY A 919 14.66 -35.05 10.90
CA GLY A 919 15.59 -36.19 10.98
C GLY A 919 17.00 -35.82 10.53
N ALA A 920 17.17 -34.67 9.86
CA ALA A 920 18.44 -34.15 9.37
C ALA A 920 19.13 -33.31 10.45
N HIS A 921 19.73 -34.00 11.43
CA HIS A 921 20.67 -33.42 12.38
C HIS A 921 22.10 -33.56 11.84
N SER A 922 22.93 -32.56 12.12
CA SER A 922 24.30 -32.51 11.60
C SER A 922 25.25 -32.11 12.71
N SER A 923 26.52 -32.48 12.57
CA SER A 923 27.60 -31.96 13.39
C SER A 923 27.85 -30.48 13.13
N ARG A 924 27.39 -29.95 11.99
CA ARG A 924 27.49 -28.54 11.60
C ARG A 924 26.16 -28.01 11.08
N LEU A 925 25.72 -26.85 11.59
CA LEU A 925 24.52 -26.14 11.15
C LEU A 925 24.83 -24.69 10.74
N TYR A 926 24.00 -24.14 9.85
CA TYR A 926 24.08 -22.76 9.37
C TYR A 926 22.79 -21.99 9.67
N LEU A 927 22.92 -20.75 10.14
CA LEU A 927 21.84 -19.87 10.56
C LEU A 927 22.03 -18.52 9.85
N PRO A 928 21.31 -18.26 8.74
CA PRO A 928 21.63 -17.16 7.83
C PRO A 928 21.37 -15.75 8.38
N ASN A 929 20.44 -15.62 9.33
CA ASN A 929 19.96 -14.35 9.85
C ASN A 929 19.80 -14.41 11.36
N VAL A 930 20.68 -13.73 12.09
CA VAL A 930 20.61 -13.58 13.54
C VAL A 930 20.92 -12.12 13.90
N THR A 931 19.93 -11.38 14.41
CA THR A 931 20.02 -10.00 14.91
C THR A 931 20.03 -9.94 16.44
N ARG A 932 20.66 -8.89 16.97
CA ARG A 932 20.61 -8.60 18.41
C ARG A 932 19.50 -7.62 18.79
N ALA A 933 19.50 -6.43 18.21
CA ALA A 933 18.50 -5.38 18.41
C ALA A 933 18.46 -4.50 17.15
N LEU A 934 18.02 -5.08 16.03
CA LEU A 934 17.99 -4.42 14.72
C LEU A 934 16.70 -3.60 14.58
N GLY A 935 16.81 -2.29 14.42
CA GLY A 935 15.67 -1.35 14.42
C GLY A 935 15.39 -0.71 15.79
N GLY A 936 16.39 -0.65 16.67
CA GLY A 936 16.36 0.01 17.97
C GLY A 936 16.13 -0.94 19.16
N PRO A 937 15.95 -0.38 20.38
CA PRO A 937 15.75 -1.17 21.60
C PRO A 937 14.50 -2.07 21.61
N SER A 938 13.49 -1.75 20.78
CA SER A 938 12.30 -2.59 20.56
C SER A 938 12.32 -3.29 19.19
N GLY A 939 13.48 -3.29 18.53
CA GLY A 939 13.68 -3.88 17.21
C GLY A 939 13.78 -5.40 17.26
N TRP A 940 14.20 -5.97 16.12
CA TRP A 940 14.35 -7.41 15.94
C TRP A 940 15.48 -7.99 16.78
N THR A 941 15.17 -9.03 17.53
CA THR A 941 16.15 -9.95 18.14
C THR A 941 15.89 -11.37 17.69
N THR A 942 16.90 -12.23 17.71
CA THR A 942 16.78 -13.58 17.15
C THR A 942 17.35 -14.70 18.04
N PRO A 943 16.64 -15.12 19.09
CA PRO A 943 17.11 -16.16 19.98
C PRO A 943 17.20 -17.54 19.28
N ILE A 944 18.28 -18.27 19.56
CA ILE A 944 18.52 -19.61 19.00
C ILE A 944 18.11 -20.66 20.03
N VAL A 945 17.36 -21.69 19.62
CA VAL A 945 17.13 -22.88 20.45
C VAL A 945 17.93 -24.04 19.91
N LEU A 946 18.92 -24.48 20.68
CA LEU A 946 19.86 -25.54 20.28
C LEU A 946 19.60 -26.82 21.08
N GLN A 947 19.26 -27.89 20.38
CA GLN A 947 18.93 -29.21 20.93
C GLN A 947 20.09 -30.19 20.81
N SER A 948 20.35 -30.92 21.88
CA SER A 948 21.24 -32.08 21.84
C SER A 948 20.55 -33.26 21.17
N THR A 949 21.15 -33.78 20.09
CA THR A 949 20.78 -35.08 19.49
C THR A 949 21.82 -36.17 19.77
N GLY A 950 22.83 -35.85 20.58
CA GLY A 950 23.99 -36.68 20.88
C GLY A 950 25.20 -35.90 21.37
N ALA A 951 25.27 -34.59 21.07
CA ALA A 951 26.33 -33.69 21.53
C ALA A 951 26.16 -33.27 23.00
N GLN A 952 27.26 -33.14 23.74
CA GLN A 952 27.28 -32.61 25.13
C GLN A 952 27.52 -31.10 25.19
N GLY A 953 27.84 -30.49 24.06
CA GLY A 953 28.07 -29.07 23.89
C GLY A 953 28.19 -28.71 22.42
N ALA A 954 28.24 -27.42 22.13
CA ALA A 954 28.40 -26.90 20.78
C ALA A 954 29.11 -25.55 20.79
N THR A 955 29.80 -25.25 19.70
CA THR A 955 30.48 -23.98 19.44
C THR A 955 29.72 -23.19 18.38
N LEU A 956 29.38 -21.94 18.68
CA LEU A 956 28.69 -21.01 17.79
C LEU A 956 29.68 -19.91 17.35
N GLN A 957 29.84 -19.73 16.04
CA GLN A 957 30.69 -18.70 15.43
C GLN A 957 29.82 -17.64 14.78
N TRP A 958 30.01 -16.37 15.15
CA TRP A 958 29.17 -15.25 14.71
C TRP A 958 29.91 -14.39 13.69
N PHE A 959 29.47 -14.41 12.45
CA PHE A 959 30.04 -13.64 11.35
C PHE A 959 29.16 -12.42 11.09
N ARG A 960 29.74 -11.21 11.12
CA ARG A 960 28.99 -9.98 10.86
C ARG A 960 28.56 -9.92 9.41
N PHE A 961 27.31 -9.51 9.17
CA PHE A 961 26.72 -9.43 7.84
C PHE A 961 27.47 -8.49 6.88
N SER A 962 27.90 -7.34 7.38
CA SER A 962 28.43 -6.24 6.55
C SER A 962 29.83 -6.47 5.97
N ASP A 963 30.69 -7.22 6.65
CA ASP A 963 32.10 -7.41 6.27
C ASP A 963 32.59 -8.87 6.39
N GLY A 964 31.74 -9.77 6.90
CA GLY A 964 32.09 -11.17 7.12
C GLY A 964 33.07 -11.42 8.26
N ALA A 965 33.38 -10.42 9.08
CA ALA A 965 34.30 -10.60 10.19
C ALA A 965 33.71 -11.56 11.23
N LEU A 966 34.49 -12.56 11.66
CA LEU A 966 34.19 -13.34 12.85
C LEU A 966 34.26 -12.41 14.07
N VAL A 967 33.12 -12.11 14.66
CA VAL A 967 33.00 -11.16 15.77
C VAL A 967 33.26 -11.84 17.11
N THR A 968 32.66 -13.02 17.31
CA THR A 968 32.80 -13.76 18.55
C THR A 968 32.56 -15.25 18.34
N THR A 969 33.04 -16.05 19.29
CA THR A 969 32.80 -17.49 19.35
C THR A 969 32.28 -17.82 20.74
N LEU A 970 31.16 -18.53 20.81
CA LEU A 970 30.50 -18.92 22.05
C LEU A 970 30.43 -20.44 22.13
N HIS A 971 30.95 -21.03 23.21
CA HIS A 971 30.70 -22.44 23.53
C HIS A 971 29.55 -22.54 24.52
N VAL A 972 28.62 -23.47 24.28
CA VAL A 972 27.50 -23.77 25.17
C VAL A 972 27.48 -25.25 25.52
N ALA A 973 27.26 -25.55 26.80
CA ALA A 973 26.98 -26.91 27.24
C ALA A 973 25.54 -27.28 26.88
N LEU A 974 25.33 -28.52 26.40
CA LEU A 974 24.01 -29.01 26.03
C LEU A 974 23.54 -30.10 27.00
N PRO A 975 22.33 -29.98 27.58
CA PRO A 975 21.76 -31.02 28.41
C PRO A 975 21.42 -32.26 27.57
N SER A 976 21.63 -33.44 28.15
CA SER A 976 21.32 -34.71 27.47
C SER A 976 19.85 -34.77 27.07
N ALA A 977 19.58 -34.89 25.77
CA ALA A 977 18.25 -34.92 25.17
C ALA A 977 17.36 -33.69 25.48
N GLY A 978 17.97 -32.58 25.93
CA GLY A 978 17.33 -31.29 26.14
C GLY A 978 17.77 -30.25 25.11
N SER A 979 17.41 -28.99 25.36
CA SER A 979 17.80 -27.84 24.51
C SER A 979 18.18 -26.62 25.36
N VAL A 980 18.94 -25.71 24.77
CA VAL A 980 19.37 -24.44 25.39
C VAL A 980 18.95 -23.26 24.52
N TRP A 981 18.46 -22.20 25.16
CA TRP A 981 18.25 -20.90 24.54
C TRP A 981 19.57 -20.11 24.53
N ILE A 982 19.87 -19.49 23.41
CA ILE A 982 20.94 -18.51 23.26
C ILE A 982 20.29 -17.20 22.83
N ASP A 983 20.21 -16.24 23.76
CA ASP A 983 19.74 -14.88 23.47
C ASP A 983 20.91 -14.01 22.98
N PRO A 984 20.88 -13.48 21.75
CA PRO A 984 21.91 -12.60 21.21
C PRO A 984 22.26 -11.40 22.11
N HIS A 985 21.32 -10.89 22.91
CA HIS A 985 21.59 -9.79 23.84
C HIS A 985 22.63 -10.15 24.92
N THR A 986 22.72 -11.44 25.27
CA THR A 986 23.63 -11.95 26.29
C THR A 986 25.00 -12.32 25.74
N VAL A 987 25.16 -12.34 24.41
CA VAL A 987 26.40 -12.74 23.75
C VAL A 987 27.37 -11.56 23.70
N ALA A 988 28.47 -11.69 24.45
CA ALA A 988 29.51 -10.68 24.50
C ALA A 988 30.16 -10.45 23.13
N GLY A 989 30.36 -9.17 22.78
CA GLY A 989 31.01 -8.74 21.54
C GLY A 989 30.04 -8.43 20.40
N LEU A 990 28.77 -8.82 20.49
CA LEU A 990 27.76 -8.39 19.52
C LEU A 990 27.36 -6.93 19.76
N ALA A 991 27.30 -6.14 18.69
CA ALA A 991 26.75 -4.80 18.69
C ALA A 991 25.23 -4.81 18.49
N ASP A 992 24.53 -3.84 19.09
CA ASP A 992 23.14 -3.49 18.75
C ASP A 992 23.09 -2.96 17.30
N GLU A 993 21.93 -3.02 16.65
CA GLU A 993 21.78 -2.86 15.18
C GLU A 993 22.60 -3.86 14.35
N GLY A 994 23.25 -4.84 14.99
CA GLY A 994 24.05 -5.85 14.32
C GLY A 994 23.20 -7.00 13.79
N GLN A 995 23.48 -7.39 12.54
CA GLN A 995 23.01 -8.61 11.91
C GLN A 995 24.20 -9.54 11.68
N TYR A 996 23.99 -10.83 11.92
CA TYR A 996 25.03 -11.85 11.91
C TYR A 996 24.53 -13.12 11.21
N ALA A 997 25.45 -13.83 10.59
CA ALA A 997 25.26 -15.22 10.21
C ALA A 997 25.99 -16.11 11.23
N VAL A 998 25.38 -17.21 11.65
CA VAL A 998 25.93 -18.09 12.68
C VAL A 998 26.20 -19.48 12.13
N VAL A 999 27.37 -20.02 12.47
CA VAL A 999 27.73 -21.42 12.22
C VAL A 999 27.82 -22.14 13.56
N VAL A 1000 27.15 -23.28 13.68
CA VAL A 1000 27.12 -24.10 14.90
C VAL A 1000 27.85 -25.40 14.64
N ASP A 1001 28.82 -25.75 15.48
CA ASP A 1001 29.55 -27.01 15.46
C ASP A 1001 29.30 -27.79 16.76
N GLY A 1002 28.78 -29.01 16.67
CA GLY A 1002 28.61 -29.89 17.83
C GLY A 1002 29.95 -30.49 18.29
N ASP A 1003 30.14 -30.58 19.61
CA ASP A 1003 31.40 -31.05 20.20
C ASP A 1003 31.79 -32.45 19.70
N GLY A 1004 33.06 -32.62 19.35
CA GLY A 1004 33.62 -33.88 18.85
C GLY A 1004 33.00 -34.35 17.52
N GLY A 1005 32.33 -33.47 16.77
CA GLY A 1005 31.60 -33.83 15.57
C GLY A 1005 30.26 -34.53 15.85
N SER A 1006 29.73 -34.40 17.06
CA SER A 1006 28.43 -34.95 17.43
C SER A 1006 27.30 -34.11 16.86
N ALA A 1007 26.17 -34.73 16.52
CA ALA A 1007 25.09 -34.02 15.87
C ALA A 1007 24.24 -33.17 16.84
N VAL A 1008 23.78 -32.04 16.31
CA VAL A 1008 22.89 -31.08 16.96
C VAL A 1008 21.73 -30.73 16.03
N ASN A 1009 20.69 -30.13 16.60
CA ASN A 1009 19.54 -29.61 15.87
C ASN A 1009 19.19 -28.21 16.41
N ALA A 1010 18.73 -27.29 15.56
CA ALA A 1010 18.42 -25.93 16.01
C ALA A 1010 17.27 -25.30 15.22
N ILE A 1011 16.61 -24.37 15.88
CA ILE A 1011 15.69 -23.39 15.28
C ILE A 1011 16.10 -21.99 15.74
N VAL A 1012 15.68 -20.99 14.97
CA VAL A 1012 15.87 -19.59 15.29
C VAL A 1012 14.50 -18.96 15.43
N TYR A 1013 14.26 -18.32 16.56
CA TYR A 1013 13.14 -17.41 16.75
C TYR A 1013 13.56 -16.04 16.26
N GLU A 1014 12.72 -15.34 15.52
CA GLU A 1014 12.87 -13.93 15.21
C GLU A 1014 11.73 -13.17 15.89
N GLN A 1015 12.09 -12.19 16.72
CA GLN A 1015 11.20 -11.52 17.67
C GLN A 1015 11.20 -10.02 17.44
N TRP A 1016 10.01 -9.47 17.24
CA TRP A 1016 9.71 -8.06 17.13
C TRP A 1016 8.89 -7.59 18.32
N PHE A 1017 9.33 -6.51 18.98
CA PHE A 1017 8.67 -5.99 20.19
C PHE A 1017 7.79 -4.76 19.91
N GLY A 1018 7.57 -4.38 18.65
CA GLY A 1018 6.73 -3.23 18.27
C GLY A 1018 5.21 -3.49 18.26
N GLY A 1019 4.76 -4.68 18.67
CA GLY A 1019 3.35 -5.07 18.75
C GLY A 1019 2.92 -6.12 17.71
N GLY A 1020 1.68 -6.60 17.81
CA GLY A 1020 1.11 -7.62 16.93
C GLY A 1020 1.69 -9.03 17.14
N ASP A 1021 1.55 -9.88 16.13
CA ASP A 1021 2.19 -11.19 16.03
C ASP A 1021 3.62 -11.05 15.50
N GLY A 1022 4.51 -10.55 16.36
CA GLY A 1022 5.90 -10.26 16.03
C GLY A 1022 6.85 -11.45 16.16
N LEU A 1023 6.37 -12.69 16.11
CA LEU A 1023 7.16 -13.90 16.33
C LEU A 1023 7.17 -14.74 15.05
N MET A 1024 8.34 -15.21 14.64
CA MET A 1024 8.46 -16.19 13.55
C MET A 1024 9.63 -17.14 13.79
N ILE A 1025 9.58 -18.35 13.22
CA ILE A 1025 10.62 -19.37 13.37
C ILE A 1025 11.14 -19.85 12.02
N TYR A 1026 12.45 -20.06 11.91
CA TYR A 1026 13.03 -20.90 10.85
C TYR A 1026 13.91 -22.02 11.42
N SER A 1027 14.05 -23.10 10.65
CA SER A 1027 14.90 -24.24 11.01
C SER A 1027 16.34 -24.03 10.55
N ALA A 1028 17.32 -24.40 11.38
CA ALA A 1028 18.72 -24.32 10.98
C ALA A 1028 19.04 -25.29 9.84
N PHE A 1029 20.03 -24.94 9.01
CA PHE A 1029 20.37 -25.72 7.82
C PHE A 1029 21.50 -26.71 8.12
N ALA A 1030 21.22 -28.00 7.93
CA ALA A 1030 22.24 -29.03 7.85
C ALA A 1030 22.78 -29.10 6.41
N ARG A 1031 24.06 -28.76 6.20
CA ARG A 1031 24.73 -28.85 4.90
C ARG A 1031 26.12 -29.46 5.01
#